data_AF-A0A954ZJN9-F1
#
_entry.id   AF-A0A954ZJN9-F1
#
_cell.length_a   1.000
_cell.length_b   1.000
_cell.length_c   1.000
_cell.angle_alpha   90.00
_cell.angle_beta   90.00
_cell.angle_gamma   90.00
#
_symmetry.space_group_name_H-M   'P 1'
#
loop_
_entity.id
_entity.type
_entity.pdbx_description
1 polymer ?
#
loop_
_entity_poly.entity_id
_entity_poly.type
_entity_poly.pdbx_seq_one_letter_code
_entity_poly.pdbx_strand_id
1 'polypeptide(L)'
;MELSSGEYLVVFASGKNRDVAGQELHTNFNLSSSGEYLALIAPDGTTVASEFAPTYGQQVPDVAYGRDPATGALLFYPTPTPNAPNTGGQATVPFELLITEFMAANHGTLADQDGDFADWIEIYNAGSTSVDLDGWYLTDNDWLTNWKFPRVTLPAGEYLTVFASANDLRDRDEELHTNFRLSASGGYLALVKPDGVTVVSEFEYGDQQTDVSYGLTSDFRNQRFFDTPTPGMPNTEEFLAVSFSHPHGFYNQAIALSLGTETAQAEIRYTTDGSEPTATTGTVYSGPLTIDATTTIRAAAFLPDEAPTIFTRTYLFLDDILSQSGDGLPTTWGFFTDYEMDPEVVTDPNYQDLLSESLLGLPAISIVTEMSGLFGITTGIYSNPMMEGEEWTRAASFEWIDPTGRPGVHANVGLAVEHSVGELGPPQTPKLPFRLTFNSSSGQDPIRFPDDQGDWRGLIDGLVLHAGYEDSWLHPDGTLRQQAIYVRDSFLRESQAAMGQPALASQLAHVFINGLYWGVYDAVEAPTALAVAEHLGGTPAQFDVIDGTGVQAGNDAAWQELLAEVNGDVADPLVYERIQQLVDVDNLADFVILNTYTGNTSALDQGWYAARNREREGGFVFFVWDGEATLRDSCCQAPDDMLTPSPQHLVNRLLQNDEFARLFGDRAQQHLFAGGALDPEVAAARFAAYDLETLLIGEAARWGDYRRDGHAFDTGPFELMT
;
A
#
# COMPACT_ATOMS: atom_id res chain seq x y z
N MET A 1 -36.42 -42.82 -11.96
CA MET A 1 -36.87 -42.45 -13.31
C MET A 1 -35.96 -43.16 -14.30
N GLU A 2 -36.49 -43.71 -15.38
CA GLU A 2 -35.67 -44.28 -16.46
C GLU A 2 -35.77 -43.33 -17.65
N LEU A 3 -34.64 -42.84 -18.15
CA LEU A 3 -34.55 -42.03 -19.36
C LEU A 3 -34.02 -42.93 -20.47
N SER A 4 -34.82 -43.17 -21.51
CA SER A 4 -34.43 -44.07 -22.60
C SER A 4 -33.35 -43.42 -23.47
N SER A 5 -32.59 -44.23 -24.20
CA SER A 5 -31.61 -43.73 -25.15
C SER A 5 -32.24 -42.77 -26.17
N GLY A 6 -31.72 -41.54 -26.26
CA GLY A 6 -32.21 -40.49 -27.14
C GLY A 6 -33.37 -39.65 -26.60
N GLU A 7 -33.84 -39.91 -25.38
CA GLU A 7 -34.83 -39.06 -24.71
C GLU A 7 -34.17 -37.91 -23.96
N TYR A 8 -34.95 -36.84 -23.74
CA TYR A 8 -34.52 -35.62 -23.04
C TYR A 8 -35.41 -35.38 -21.81
N LEU A 9 -34.84 -34.74 -20.80
CA LEU A 9 -35.53 -34.40 -19.56
C LEU A 9 -35.18 -32.95 -19.19
N VAL A 10 -36.20 -32.16 -18.84
CA VAL A 10 -36.03 -30.82 -18.28
C VAL A 10 -36.09 -30.88 -16.75
N VAL A 11 -35.10 -30.25 -16.12
CA VAL A 11 -35.05 -30.03 -14.67
C VAL A 11 -34.92 -28.53 -14.43
N PHE A 12 -35.79 -27.97 -13.61
CA PHE A 12 -35.83 -26.55 -13.31
C PHE A 12 -34.94 -26.23 -12.10
N ALA A 13 -33.85 -25.52 -12.31
CA ALA A 13 -33.08 -24.96 -11.20
C ALA A 13 -33.82 -23.76 -10.61
N SER A 14 -34.46 -23.96 -9.46
CA SER A 14 -35.43 -22.98 -8.92
C SER A 14 -35.50 -22.94 -7.39
N GLY A 15 -34.64 -23.69 -6.70
CA GLY A 15 -34.63 -23.80 -5.24
C GLY A 15 -35.81 -24.57 -4.63
N LYS A 16 -36.83 -24.96 -5.42
CA LYS A 16 -38.07 -25.56 -4.90
C LYS A 16 -37.94 -27.01 -4.41
N ASN A 17 -36.88 -27.71 -4.80
CA ASN A 17 -36.59 -29.09 -4.41
C ASN A 17 -37.78 -30.06 -4.60
N ARG A 18 -38.17 -30.32 -5.85
CA ARG A 18 -39.32 -31.19 -6.21
C ARG A 18 -38.85 -32.35 -7.08
N ASP A 19 -39.01 -33.58 -6.59
CA ASP A 19 -38.51 -34.82 -7.21
C ASP A 19 -39.61 -35.87 -7.49
N VAL A 20 -40.87 -35.44 -7.56
CA VAL A 20 -42.02 -36.33 -7.73
C VAL A 20 -42.09 -36.85 -9.18
N ALA A 21 -42.06 -38.18 -9.33
CA ALA A 21 -42.17 -38.83 -10.64
C ALA A 21 -43.43 -38.42 -11.41
N GLY A 22 -43.25 -38.01 -12.68
CA GLY A 22 -44.34 -37.57 -13.56
C GLY A 22 -44.74 -36.10 -13.40
N GLN A 23 -44.10 -35.34 -12.51
CA GLN A 23 -44.18 -33.88 -12.45
C GLN A 23 -42.87 -33.24 -12.91
N GLU A 24 -42.88 -31.91 -13.09
CA GLU A 24 -41.65 -31.19 -13.40
C GLU A 24 -40.69 -31.27 -12.21
N LEU A 25 -39.44 -31.58 -12.50
CA LEU A 25 -38.40 -31.71 -11.49
C LEU A 25 -37.82 -30.33 -11.19
N HIS A 26 -37.58 -30.05 -9.91
CA HIS A 26 -36.94 -28.82 -9.46
C HIS A 26 -35.77 -29.15 -8.54
N THR A 27 -34.62 -28.53 -8.77
CA THR A 27 -33.49 -28.66 -7.86
C THR A 27 -33.73 -27.84 -6.58
N ASN A 28 -32.92 -28.10 -5.56
CA ASN A 28 -32.85 -27.32 -4.32
C ASN A 28 -31.95 -26.08 -4.43
N PHE A 29 -31.48 -25.73 -5.62
CA PHE A 29 -30.62 -24.57 -5.89
C PHE A 29 -31.14 -23.78 -7.11
N ASN A 30 -30.62 -22.57 -7.31
CA ASN A 30 -30.81 -21.77 -8.52
C ASN A 30 -29.51 -21.80 -9.34
N LEU A 31 -29.58 -21.40 -10.61
CA LEU A 31 -28.39 -21.17 -11.43
C LEU A 31 -28.01 -19.68 -11.40
N SER A 32 -26.74 -19.38 -11.18
CA SER A 32 -26.18 -18.04 -11.32
C SER A 32 -26.09 -17.61 -12.78
N SER A 33 -26.43 -16.36 -13.07
CA SER A 33 -26.21 -15.70 -14.36
C SER A 33 -24.73 -15.40 -14.64
N SER A 34 -23.88 -15.24 -13.61
CA SER A 34 -22.44 -15.02 -13.77
C SER A 34 -21.65 -16.30 -14.10
N GLY A 35 -22.26 -17.46 -13.88
CA GLY A 35 -21.64 -18.77 -14.13
C GLY A 35 -21.20 -19.48 -12.85
N GLU A 36 -21.39 -20.80 -12.79
CA GLU A 36 -20.92 -21.66 -11.69
C GLU A 36 -20.65 -23.09 -12.18
N TYR A 37 -20.11 -23.94 -11.33
CA TYR A 37 -19.94 -25.36 -11.63
C TYR A 37 -21.30 -26.08 -11.63
N LEU A 38 -21.58 -26.85 -12.68
CA LEU A 38 -22.81 -27.65 -12.77
C LEU A 38 -22.48 -29.06 -13.23
N ALA A 39 -22.88 -30.05 -12.45
CA ALA A 39 -22.68 -31.45 -12.78
C ALA A 39 -23.90 -32.33 -12.53
N LEU A 40 -24.02 -33.37 -13.36
CA LEU A 40 -24.88 -34.51 -13.12
C LEU A 40 -24.06 -35.62 -12.47
N ILE A 41 -24.40 -35.98 -11.24
CA ILE A 41 -23.70 -36.99 -10.44
C ILE A 41 -24.46 -38.32 -10.48
N ALA A 42 -23.73 -39.43 -10.58
CA ALA A 42 -24.29 -40.78 -10.54
C ALA A 42 -24.86 -41.12 -9.15
N PRO A 43 -25.67 -42.18 -9.01
CA PRO A 43 -26.27 -42.56 -7.72
C PRO A 43 -25.29 -42.92 -6.61
N ASP A 44 -24.01 -43.13 -6.91
CA ASP A 44 -22.96 -43.35 -5.92
C ASP A 44 -22.55 -42.07 -5.17
N GLY A 45 -23.01 -40.90 -5.64
CA GLY A 45 -22.75 -39.59 -5.04
C GLY A 45 -21.36 -39.04 -5.34
N THR A 46 -20.55 -39.72 -6.15
CA THR A 46 -19.15 -39.32 -6.41
C THR A 46 -18.77 -39.31 -7.88
N THR A 47 -19.41 -40.13 -8.72
CA THR A 47 -19.05 -40.21 -10.14
C THR A 47 -19.75 -39.13 -10.94
N VAL A 48 -18.98 -38.23 -11.56
CA VAL A 48 -19.51 -37.23 -12.51
C VAL A 48 -19.92 -37.92 -13.81
N ALA A 49 -21.21 -37.90 -14.14
CA ALA A 49 -21.75 -38.46 -15.37
C ALA A 49 -21.66 -37.47 -16.56
N SER A 50 -21.81 -36.18 -16.28
CA SER A 50 -21.64 -35.06 -17.22
C SER A 50 -21.49 -33.78 -16.42
N GLU A 51 -20.73 -32.80 -16.92
CA GLU A 51 -20.51 -31.54 -16.24
C GLU A 51 -20.32 -30.37 -17.20
N PHE A 52 -20.49 -29.16 -16.68
CA PHE A 52 -19.93 -27.92 -17.19
C PHE A 52 -18.78 -27.54 -16.26
N ALA A 53 -17.57 -27.95 -16.66
CA ALA A 53 -16.35 -27.68 -15.91
C ALA A 53 -15.49 -26.66 -16.67
N PRO A 54 -14.85 -25.72 -15.94
CA PRO A 54 -14.96 -25.53 -14.49
C PRO A 54 -16.23 -24.79 -14.06
N THR A 55 -16.80 -23.97 -14.94
CA THR A 55 -18.13 -23.35 -14.79
C THR A 55 -18.81 -23.33 -16.16
N TYR A 56 -20.12 -23.06 -16.20
CA TYR A 56 -20.81 -22.76 -17.46
C TYR A 56 -20.66 -21.29 -17.92
N GLY A 57 -19.91 -20.45 -17.18
CA GLY A 57 -19.61 -19.05 -17.49
C GLY A 57 -20.83 -18.13 -17.56
N GLN A 58 -20.59 -16.86 -17.91
CA GLN A 58 -21.66 -15.84 -17.96
C GLN A 58 -22.79 -16.24 -18.94
N GLN A 59 -24.03 -16.05 -18.49
CA GLN A 59 -25.26 -16.35 -19.20
C GLN A 59 -25.92 -15.08 -19.76
N VAL A 60 -26.63 -15.25 -20.88
CA VAL A 60 -27.41 -14.18 -21.51
C VAL A 60 -28.89 -14.44 -21.27
N PRO A 61 -29.70 -13.42 -20.92
CA PRO A 61 -31.15 -13.56 -20.85
C PRO A 61 -31.72 -14.19 -22.13
N ASP A 62 -32.58 -15.19 -21.95
CA ASP A 62 -33.29 -15.94 -23.01
C ASP A 62 -32.42 -16.71 -24.03
N VAL A 63 -31.12 -16.90 -23.77
CA VAL A 63 -30.22 -17.71 -24.60
C VAL A 63 -29.76 -18.93 -23.81
N ALA A 64 -30.00 -20.13 -24.35
CA ALA A 64 -29.54 -21.34 -23.69
C ALA A 64 -28.06 -21.62 -24.02
N TYR A 65 -27.30 -22.15 -23.05
CA TYR A 65 -25.94 -22.64 -23.25
C TYR A 65 -25.91 -24.17 -23.10
N GLY A 66 -25.27 -24.87 -24.04
CA GLY A 66 -25.31 -26.33 -24.02
C GLY A 66 -24.38 -27.00 -25.02
N ARG A 67 -24.35 -28.33 -24.99
CA ARG A 67 -23.49 -29.12 -25.87
C ARG A 67 -24.16 -29.36 -27.22
N ASP A 68 -23.39 -29.25 -28.28
CA ASP A 68 -23.76 -29.65 -29.63
C ASP A 68 -23.85 -31.18 -29.70
N PRO A 69 -25.00 -31.75 -30.13
CA PRO A 69 -25.19 -33.20 -30.13
C PRO A 69 -24.25 -33.97 -31.06
N ALA A 70 -23.64 -33.32 -32.07
CA ALA A 70 -22.78 -33.97 -33.05
C ALA A 70 -21.30 -33.90 -32.67
N THR A 71 -20.86 -32.77 -32.12
CA THR A 71 -19.44 -32.47 -31.85
C THR A 71 -19.11 -32.46 -30.36
N GLY A 72 -20.10 -32.31 -29.48
CA GLY A 72 -19.90 -32.13 -28.04
C GLY A 72 -19.41 -30.74 -27.64
N ALA A 73 -19.17 -29.85 -28.61
CA ALA A 73 -18.76 -28.46 -28.39
C ALA A 73 -19.84 -27.69 -27.63
N LEU A 74 -19.43 -26.80 -26.73
CA LEU A 74 -20.37 -25.94 -26.03
C LEU A 74 -20.69 -24.70 -26.88
N LEU A 75 -21.98 -24.44 -27.09
CA LEU A 75 -22.48 -23.37 -27.95
C LEU A 75 -23.66 -22.63 -27.29
N PHE A 76 -23.91 -21.42 -27.78
CA PHE A 76 -25.09 -20.62 -27.44
C PHE A 76 -26.25 -20.93 -28.39
N TYR A 77 -27.46 -21.02 -27.84
CA TYR A 77 -28.69 -21.32 -28.57
C TYR A 77 -29.69 -20.19 -28.34
N PRO A 78 -29.74 -19.18 -29.24
CA PRO A 78 -30.71 -18.08 -29.16
C PRO A 78 -32.17 -18.53 -29.25
N THR A 79 -32.40 -19.78 -29.65
CA THR A 79 -33.70 -20.44 -29.58
C THR A 79 -33.55 -21.69 -28.73
N PRO A 80 -33.90 -21.64 -27.43
CA PRO A 80 -33.84 -22.79 -26.54
C PRO A 80 -34.70 -23.96 -27.06
N THR A 81 -34.18 -25.19 -26.97
CA THR A 81 -34.85 -26.41 -27.45
C THR A 81 -35.14 -27.39 -26.29
N PRO A 82 -35.89 -27.01 -25.25
CA PRO A 82 -36.17 -27.91 -24.14
C PRO A 82 -36.89 -29.18 -24.63
N ASN A 83 -36.49 -30.33 -24.10
CA ASN A 83 -36.97 -31.67 -24.50
C ASN A 83 -36.67 -32.10 -25.96
N ALA A 84 -35.71 -31.45 -26.63
CA ALA A 84 -35.30 -31.78 -27.99
C ALA A 84 -33.77 -31.67 -28.14
N PRO A 85 -33.17 -32.24 -29.21
CA PRO A 85 -31.76 -32.00 -29.52
C PRO A 85 -31.48 -30.50 -29.70
N ASN A 86 -30.35 -30.03 -29.19
CA ASN A 86 -29.92 -28.65 -29.39
C ASN A 86 -29.63 -28.40 -30.89
N THR A 87 -30.22 -27.35 -31.45
CA THR A 87 -30.06 -26.97 -32.87
C THR A 87 -29.87 -25.47 -33.04
N GLY A 88 -29.07 -25.04 -34.02
CA GLY A 88 -28.84 -23.62 -34.29
C GLY A 88 -27.79 -22.96 -33.38
N GLY A 89 -26.85 -23.76 -32.86
CA GLY A 89 -25.82 -23.28 -31.95
C GLY A 89 -24.86 -22.28 -32.60
N GLN A 90 -24.43 -21.29 -31.82
CA GLN A 90 -23.48 -20.25 -32.20
C GLN A 90 -22.27 -20.31 -31.26
N ALA A 91 -21.07 -20.17 -31.81
CA ALA A 91 -19.82 -20.21 -31.05
C ALA A 91 -19.54 -18.90 -30.30
N THR A 92 -20.11 -17.79 -30.79
CA THR A 92 -19.97 -16.47 -30.20
C THR A 92 -21.21 -16.13 -29.38
N VAL A 93 -21.01 -15.41 -28.28
CA VAL A 93 -22.11 -15.01 -27.41
C VAL A 93 -22.91 -13.88 -28.08
N PRO A 94 -24.26 -13.95 -28.11
CA PRO A 94 -25.09 -12.90 -28.71
C PRO A 94 -25.37 -11.76 -27.71
N PHE A 95 -24.34 -11.23 -27.04
CA PHE A 95 -24.50 -10.08 -26.16
C PHE A 95 -24.81 -8.81 -26.96
N GLU A 96 -25.65 -7.93 -26.41
CA GLU A 96 -25.87 -6.59 -26.98
C GLU A 96 -24.93 -5.58 -26.32
N LEU A 97 -24.91 -5.55 -24.98
CA LEU A 97 -23.98 -4.77 -24.16
C LEU A 97 -23.47 -5.60 -23.00
N LEU A 98 -22.21 -5.39 -22.63
CA LEU A 98 -21.51 -6.06 -21.54
C LEU A 98 -20.79 -5.03 -20.67
N ILE A 99 -20.70 -5.30 -19.38
CA ILE A 99 -19.59 -4.78 -18.58
C ILE A 99 -18.42 -5.76 -18.79
N THR A 100 -17.29 -5.27 -19.29
CA THR A 100 -16.13 -6.10 -19.68
C THR A 100 -14.98 -6.02 -18.70
N GLU A 101 -14.82 -4.88 -18.04
CA GLU A 101 -13.73 -4.63 -17.10
C GLU A 101 -14.14 -3.50 -16.16
N PHE A 102 -13.68 -3.52 -14.92
CA PHE A 102 -13.83 -2.41 -13.98
C PHE A 102 -12.68 -2.42 -12.97
N MET A 103 -12.46 -1.31 -12.29
CA MET A 103 -11.48 -1.19 -11.21
C MET A 103 -12.10 -0.39 -10.07
N ALA A 104 -12.14 -0.98 -8.88
CA ALA A 104 -12.73 -0.37 -7.67
C ALA A 104 -11.69 0.21 -6.70
N ALA A 105 -10.42 0.24 -7.11
CA ALA A 105 -9.29 0.75 -6.35
C ALA A 105 -8.24 1.29 -7.32
N ASN A 106 -8.60 2.28 -8.13
CA ASN A 106 -7.69 2.90 -9.08
C ASN A 106 -6.86 3.98 -8.36
N HIS A 107 -5.53 3.86 -8.39
CA HIS A 107 -4.63 4.83 -7.76
C HIS A 107 -3.51 5.30 -8.68
N GLY A 108 -3.26 4.60 -9.80
CA GLY A 108 -2.20 4.95 -10.73
C GLY A 108 -2.43 4.53 -12.19
N THR A 109 -3.52 3.84 -12.52
CA THR A 109 -3.68 3.25 -13.88
C THR A 109 -4.39 4.18 -14.86
N LEU A 110 -5.62 4.59 -14.59
CA LEU A 110 -6.42 5.44 -15.47
C LEU A 110 -6.82 6.74 -14.77
N ALA A 111 -6.15 7.85 -15.08
CA ALA A 111 -6.59 9.16 -14.61
C ALA A 111 -7.78 9.67 -15.43
N ASP A 112 -8.69 10.40 -14.79
CA ASP A 112 -9.72 11.19 -15.44
C ASP A 112 -9.15 12.52 -16.00
N GLN A 113 -10.01 13.33 -16.62
CA GLN A 113 -9.66 14.59 -17.25
C GLN A 113 -9.07 15.63 -16.29
N ASP A 114 -9.34 15.50 -14.99
CA ASP A 114 -8.84 16.37 -13.92
C ASP A 114 -7.54 15.83 -13.30
N GLY A 115 -7.13 14.61 -13.70
CA GLY A 115 -5.94 13.93 -13.20
C GLY A 115 -6.21 13.02 -12.00
N ASP A 116 -7.48 12.83 -11.62
CA ASP A 116 -7.87 11.99 -10.49
C ASP A 116 -8.00 10.53 -10.93
N PHE A 117 -7.53 9.60 -10.10
CA PHE A 117 -7.66 8.16 -10.34
C PHE A 117 -8.96 7.65 -9.72
N ALA A 118 -10.09 7.95 -10.36
CA ALA A 118 -11.37 7.42 -9.91
C ALA A 118 -11.54 5.94 -10.32
N ASP A 119 -12.34 5.19 -9.55
CA ASP A 119 -12.84 3.89 -10.00
C ASP A 119 -13.44 4.01 -11.39
N TRP A 120 -13.40 2.96 -12.19
CA TRP A 120 -13.94 3.01 -13.55
C TRP A 120 -14.61 1.70 -13.94
N ILE A 121 -15.55 1.80 -14.88
CA ILE A 121 -16.37 0.72 -15.42
C ILE A 121 -16.28 0.80 -16.94
N GLU A 122 -15.96 -0.31 -17.60
CA GLU A 122 -15.94 -0.43 -19.05
C GLU A 122 -17.16 -1.19 -19.56
N ILE A 123 -17.80 -0.62 -20.59
CA ILE A 123 -18.92 -1.21 -21.29
C ILE A 123 -18.56 -1.48 -22.75
N TYR A 124 -18.79 -2.69 -23.20
CA TYR A 124 -18.55 -3.11 -24.58
C TYR A 124 -19.85 -3.40 -25.32
N ASN A 125 -19.96 -2.91 -26.56
CA ASN A 125 -21.01 -3.32 -27.49
C ASN A 125 -20.58 -4.53 -28.32
N ALA A 126 -20.90 -5.71 -27.81
CA ALA A 126 -20.69 -7.00 -28.48
C ALA A 126 -21.70 -7.26 -29.63
N GLY A 127 -22.70 -6.40 -29.80
CA GLY A 127 -23.69 -6.48 -30.86
C GLY A 127 -23.12 -6.15 -32.25
N SER A 128 -23.97 -6.33 -33.27
CA SER A 128 -23.63 -6.02 -34.67
C SER A 128 -24.11 -4.63 -35.14
N THR A 129 -24.74 -3.87 -34.24
CA THR A 129 -25.30 -2.54 -34.51
C THR A 129 -25.00 -1.57 -33.38
N SER A 130 -24.96 -0.27 -33.67
CA SER A 130 -24.85 0.76 -32.64
C SER A 130 -26.03 0.73 -31.68
N VAL A 131 -25.78 0.98 -30.39
CA VAL A 131 -26.79 1.08 -29.33
C VAL A 131 -26.85 2.53 -28.82
N ASP A 132 -28.06 3.08 -28.67
CA ASP A 132 -28.30 4.35 -27.97
C ASP A 132 -28.54 4.05 -26.49
N LEU A 133 -27.66 4.56 -25.62
CA LEU A 133 -27.68 4.34 -24.18
C LEU A 133 -28.69 5.24 -23.45
N ASP A 134 -29.41 6.14 -24.13
CA ASP A 134 -30.47 6.91 -23.48
C ASP A 134 -31.52 5.99 -22.83
N GLY A 135 -31.66 6.12 -21.51
CA GLY A 135 -32.59 5.29 -20.75
C GLY A 135 -31.95 4.12 -20.01
N TRP A 136 -30.73 3.71 -20.36
CA TRP A 136 -30.03 2.62 -19.66
C TRP A 136 -29.56 3.05 -18.28
N TYR A 137 -29.26 2.07 -17.41
CA TYR A 137 -28.79 2.34 -16.05
C TYR A 137 -27.55 1.52 -15.66
N LEU A 138 -26.69 2.11 -14.83
CA LEU A 138 -25.72 1.40 -14.00
C LEU A 138 -26.19 1.39 -12.54
N THR A 139 -25.85 0.32 -11.83
CA THR A 139 -26.07 0.21 -10.38
C THR A 139 -24.95 -0.58 -9.71
N ASP A 140 -24.64 -0.23 -8.48
CA ASP A 140 -23.74 -0.93 -7.55
C ASP A 140 -24.51 -1.66 -6.41
N ASN A 141 -25.84 -1.66 -6.48
CA ASN A 141 -26.72 -2.18 -5.44
C ASN A 141 -28.08 -2.66 -5.99
N ASP A 142 -28.98 -3.11 -5.10
CA ASP A 142 -30.31 -3.64 -5.43
C ASP A 142 -31.27 -2.62 -6.10
N TRP A 143 -30.94 -1.33 -6.07
CA TRP A 143 -31.69 -0.29 -6.78
C TRP A 143 -31.27 -0.22 -8.25
N LEU A 144 -31.85 -1.10 -9.06
CA LEU A 144 -31.54 -1.28 -10.50
C LEU A 144 -31.60 -0.02 -11.40
N THR A 145 -32.11 1.11 -10.90
CA THR A 145 -32.15 2.38 -11.64
C THR A 145 -31.33 3.48 -10.95
N ASN A 146 -30.22 3.13 -10.30
CA ASN A 146 -29.39 4.05 -9.51
C ASN A 146 -28.84 5.22 -10.36
N TRP A 147 -28.02 4.90 -11.37
CA TRP A 147 -27.45 5.91 -12.27
C TRP A 147 -27.97 5.72 -13.69
N LYS A 148 -28.50 6.79 -14.30
CA LYS A 148 -29.08 6.77 -15.65
C LYS A 148 -28.12 7.39 -16.64
N PHE A 149 -27.80 6.65 -17.72
CA PHE A 149 -26.99 7.15 -18.82
C PHE A 149 -27.59 8.40 -19.47
N PRO A 150 -26.75 9.39 -19.84
CA PRO A 150 -27.14 10.37 -20.83
C PRO A 150 -27.22 9.73 -22.22
N ARG A 151 -27.66 10.50 -23.21
CA ARG A 151 -27.75 10.03 -24.58
C ARG A 151 -26.37 9.86 -25.22
N VAL A 152 -25.86 8.64 -25.21
CA VAL A 152 -24.58 8.23 -25.82
C VAL A 152 -24.85 7.13 -26.84
N THR A 153 -24.28 7.26 -28.04
CA THR A 153 -24.36 6.21 -29.04
C THR A 153 -23.07 5.40 -29.03
N LEU A 154 -23.15 4.13 -28.63
CA LEU A 154 -22.02 3.22 -28.64
C LEU A 154 -22.04 2.35 -29.91
N PRO A 155 -21.12 2.55 -30.88
CA PRO A 155 -21.09 1.73 -32.09
C PRO A 155 -20.78 0.26 -31.80
N ALA A 156 -21.11 -0.61 -32.76
CA ALA A 156 -20.80 -2.03 -32.67
C ALA A 156 -19.30 -2.27 -32.59
N GLY A 157 -18.85 -3.06 -31.62
CA GLY A 157 -17.44 -3.38 -31.39
C GLY A 157 -16.64 -2.28 -30.71
N GLU A 158 -17.27 -1.22 -30.21
CA GLU A 158 -16.62 -0.15 -29.47
C GLU A 158 -16.85 -0.30 -27.96
N TYR A 159 -15.97 0.35 -27.20
CA TYR A 159 -15.97 0.39 -25.73
C TYR A 159 -16.35 1.79 -25.23
N LEU A 160 -16.87 1.85 -24.01
CA LEU A 160 -17.17 3.07 -23.27
C LEU A 160 -16.70 2.93 -21.84
N THR A 161 -15.79 3.80 -21.41
CA THR A 161 -15.39 3.92 -20.01
C THR A 161 -16.26 4.93 -19.28
N VAL A 162 -16.67 4.59 -18.05
CA VAL A 162 -17.45 5.44 -17.14
C VAL A 162 -16.75 5.43 -15.79
N PHE A 163 -16.37 6.60 -15.28
CA PHE A 163 -15.76 6.72 -13.95
C PHE A 163 -16.81 6.58 -12.84
N ALA A 164 -16.60 5.71 -11.87
CA ALA A 164 -17.40 5.61 -10.66
C ALA A 164 -16.80 6.48 -9.55
N SER A 165 -16.94 7.80 -9.70
CA SER A 165 -16.28 8.80 -8.83
C SER A 165 -17.19 9.44 -7.77
N ALA A 166 -18.50 9.24 -7.88
CA ALA A 166 -19.57 10.01 -7.23
C ALA A 166 -19.73 11.48 -7.66
N ASN A 167 -19.05 11.94 -8.72
CA ASN A 167 -19.18 13.32 -9.22
C ASN A 167 -20.47 13.57 -10.04
N ASP A 168 -21.16 12.51 -10.48
CA ASP A 168 -22.42 12.56 -11.24
C ASP A 168 -22.40 13.42 -12.52
N LEU A 169 -21.30 13.35 -13.28
CA LEU A 169 -21.14 14.05 -14.56
C LEU A 169 -21.76 13.25 -15.70
N ARG A 170 -22.66 13.88 -16.45
CA ARG A 170 -23.48 13.23 -17.49
C ARG A 170 -23.51 13.99 -18.81
N ASP A 171 -22.54 14.86 -19.07
CA ASP A 171 -22.41 15.42 -20.42
C ASP A 171 -21.89 14.32 -21.35
N ARG A 172 -22.56 14.13 -22.49
CA ARG A 172 -22.19 13.11 -23.47
C ARG A 172 -20.92 13.46 -24.25
N ASP A 173 -20.53 14.74 -24.21
CA ASP A 173 -19.39 15.28 -24.94
C ASP A 173 -18.15 15.41 -24.02
N GLU A 174 -18.24 14.93 -22.76
CA GLU A 174 -17.18 14.85 -21.74
C GLU A 174 -17.08 13.44 -21.14
N GLU A 175 -16.18 13.23 -20.17
CA GLU A 175 -16.10 11.99 -19.40
C GLU A 175 -17.36 11.79 -18.54
N LEU A 176 -17.82 10.54 -18.46
CA LEU A 176 -19.01 10.19 -17.69
C LEU A 176 -18.60 9.76 -16.28
N HIS A 177 -19.26 10.34 -15.29
CA HIS A 177 -19.05 10.02 -13.88
C HIS A 177 -20.36 9.57 -13.24
N THR A 178 -20.37 8.41 -12.58
CA THR A 178 -21.54 7.96 -11.83
C THR A 178 -21.74 8.78 -10.56
N ASN A 179 -22.90 8.62 -9.93
CA ASN A 179 -23.23 9.19 -8.61
C ASN A 179 -22.81 8.28 -7.44
N PHE A 180 -22.00 7.25 -7.71
CA PHE A 180 -21.51 6.29 -6.71
C PHE A 180 -20.03 5.97 -6.95
N ARG A 181 -19.43 5.23 -6.02
CA ARG A 181 -18.09 4.64 -6.12
C ARG A 181 -18.22 3.13 -6.02
N LEU A 182 -17.25 2.39 -6.54
CA LEU A 182 -17.21 0.94 -6.34
C LEU A 182 -16.58 0.63 -4.98
N SER A 183 -16.87 -0.55 -4.45
CA SER A 183 -16.38 -0.97 -3.14
C SER A 183 -15.14 -1.85 -3.31
N ALA A 184 -14.00 -1.39 -2.83
CA ALA A 184 -12.77 -2.18 -2.88
C ALA A 184 -12.84 -3.48 -2.05
N SER A 185 -13.77 -3.62 -1.11
CA SER A 185 -13.99 -4.85 -0.33
C SER A 185 -15.03 -5.80 -0.94
N GLY A 186 -15.34 -5.63 -2.22
CA GLY A 186 -16.39 -6.37 -2.93
C GLY A 186 -17.77 -5.71 -2.88
N GLY A 187 -18.62 -6.14 -3.81
CA GLY A 187 -19.95 -5.57 -4.01
C GLY A 187 -20.71 -6.17 -5.20
N TYR A 188 -21.76 -5.46 -5.61
CA TYR A 188 -22.54 -5.76 -6.80
C TYR A 188 -22.28 -4.67 -7.85
N LEU A 189 -22.34 -5.02 -9.13
CA LEU A 189 -22.28 -4.07 -10.25
C LEU A 189 -23.14 -4.62 -11.40
N ALA A 190 -24.02 -3.81 -11.97
CA ALA A 190 -24.87 -4.25 -13.07
C ALA A 190 -25.22 -3.15 -14.08
N LEU A 191 -25.44 -3.58 -15.32
CA LEU A 191 -25.98 -2.81 -16.44
C LEU A 191 -27.42 -3.24 -16.70
N VAL A 192 -28.34 -2.27 -16.74
CA VAL A 192 -29.80 -2.49 -16.77
C VAL A 192 -30.44 -1.77 -17.96
N LYS A 193 -31.39 -2.45 -18.62
CA LYS A 193 -32.14 -1.91 -19.76
C LYS A 193 -33.04 -0.72 -19.37
N PRO A 194 -33.52 0.05 -20.37
CA PRO A 194 -34.47 1.16 -20.14
C PRO A 194 -35.80 0.79 -19.48
N ASP A 195 -36.16 -0.48 -19.40
CA ASP A 195 -37.33 -0.94 -18.63
C ASP A 195 -37.13 -0.86 -17.10
N GLY A 196 -35.88 -0.66 -16.66
CA GLY A 196 -35.47 -0.52 -15.26
C GLY A 196 -35.50 -1.82 -14.46
N VAL A 197 -35.68 -2.98 -15.11
CA VAL A 197 -35.81 -4.28 -14.44
C VAL A 197 -34.99 -5.40 -15.09
N THR A 198 -34.64 -5.28 -16.37
CA THR A 198 -33.88 -6.31 -17.08
C THR A 198 -32.38 -6.03 -16.97
N VAL A 199 -31.68 -6.82 -16.16
CA VAL A 199 -30.20 -6.84 -16.07
C VAL A 199 -29.64 -7.56 -17.30
N VAL A 200 -28.64 -6.97 -17.97
CA VAL A 200 -27.99 -7.56 -19.17
C VAL A 200 -26.58 -8.04 -18.91
N SER A 201 -25.91 -7.47 -17.91
CA SER A 201 -24.54 -7.81 -17.51
C SER A 201 -24.40 -7.43 -16.04
N GLU A 202 -23.80 -8.32 -15.25
CA GLU A 202 -23.62 -8.10 -13.81
C GLU A 202 -22.41 -8.85 -13.26
N PHE A 203 -21.92 -8.35 -12.13
CA PHE A 203 -20.87 -8.91 -11.30
C PHE A 203 -21.31 -8.91 -9.84
N GLU A 204 -21.15 -10.05 -9.18
CA GLU A 204 -20.98 -10.11 -7.72
C GLU A 204 -19.48 -10.33 -7.50
N TYR A 205 -18.76 -9.34 -6.96
CA TYR A 205 -17.30 -9.35 -6.87
C TYR A 205 -16.83 -9.25 -5.42
N GLY A 206 -15.69 -9.89 -5.12
CA GLY A 206 -15.05 -9.85 -3.80
C GLY A 206 -14.03 -8.73 -3.65
N ASP A 207 -13.16 -8.85 -2.65
CA ASP A 207 -12.07 -7.91 -2.41
C ASP A 207 -11.26 -7.63 -3.68
N GLN A 208 -11.08 -6.34 -3.96
CA GLN A 208 -10.35 -5.80 -5.08
C GLN A 208 -8.95 -5.39 -4.65
N GLN A 209 -8.05 -5.26 -5.62
CA GLN A 209 -6.68 -4.85 -5.39
C GLN A 209 -6.43 -3.52 -6.07
N THR A 210 -5.60 -2.70 -5.43
CA THR A 210 -5.17 -1.42 -6.00
C THR A 210 -4.56 -1.66 -7.37
N ASP A 211 -5.01 -0.90 -8.36
CA ASP A 211 -4.48 -0.89 -9.74
C ASP A 211 -4.56 -2.23 -10.48
N VAL A 212 -5.35 -3.18 -9.96
CA VAL A 212 -5.71 -4.44 -10.63
C VAL A 212 -7.19 -4.38 -10.96
N SER A 213 -7.53 -4.47 -12.24
CA SER A 213 -8.92 -4.48 -12.69
C SER A 213 -9.51 -5.89 -12.57
N TYR A 214 -10.83 -5.96 -12.58
CA TYR A 214 -11.60 -7.20 -12.58
C TYR A 214 -12.61 -7.16 -13.72
N GLY A 215 -12.79 -8.26 -14.42
CA GLY A 215 -13.54 -8.26 -15.67
C GLY A 215 -13.71 -9.63 -16.29
N LEU A 216 -14.09 -9.64 -17.57
CA LEU A 216 -14.27 -10.86 -18.35
C LEU A 216 -13.03 -11.20 -19.16
N THR A 217 -12.76 -12.50 -19.32
CA THR A 217 -11.80 -13.00 -20.30
C THR A 217 -12.19 -12.58 -21.72
N SER A 218 -11.24 -12.58 -22.65
CA SER A 218 -11.44 -12.10 -24.05
C SER A 218 -12.54 -12.84 -24.84
N ASP A 219 -13.00 -13.99 -24.37
CA ASP A 219 -14.16 -14.73 -24.90
C ASP A 219 -15.50 -14.31 -24.27
N PHE A 220 -15.48 -13.37 -23.32
CA PHE A 220 -16.59 -12.86 -22.51
C PHE A 220 -17.28 -13.94 -21.65
N ARG A 221 -16.52 -14.92 -21.15
CA ARG A 221 -17.08 -16.11 -20.48
C ARG A 221 -16.76 -16.20 -19.00
N ASN A 222 -15.51 -15.95 -18.63
CA ASN A 222 -15.02 -16.18 -17.28
C ASN A 222 -14.61 -14.85 -16.66
N GLN A 223 -14.83 -14.73 -15.36
CA GLN A 223 -14.41 -13.56 -14.60
C GLN A 223 -12.99 -13.78 -14.05
N ARG A 224 -12.16 -12.74 -14.16
CA ARG A 224 -10.74 -12.74 -13.79
C ARG A 224 -10.32 -11.35 -13.34
N PHE A 225 -9.25 -11.33 -12.55
CA PHE A 225 -8.48 -10.12 -12.34
C PHE A 225 -7.49 -9.93 -13.51
N PHE A 226 -7.09 -8.68 -13.76
CA PHE A 226 -6.11 -8.28 -14.77
C PHE A 226 -5.15 -7.27 -14.12
N ASP A 227 -3.86 -7.58 -14.10
CA ASP A 227 -2.82 -6.70 -13.56
C ASP A 227 -2.43 -5.57 -14.53
N THR A 228 -2.66 -5.78 -15.83
CA THR A 228 -2.59 -4.74 -16.85
C THR A 228 -4.01 -4.36 -17.26
N PRO A 229 -4.58 -3.28 -16.70
CA PRO A 229 -5.91 -2.83 -17.09
C PRO A 229 -5.94 -2.36 -18.54
N THR A 230 -7.05 -2.61 -19.24
CA THR A 230 -7.18 -2.35 -20.69
C THR A 230 -8.35 -1.45 -21.07
N PRO A 231 -8.57 -0.30 -20.40
CA PRO A 231 -9.70 0.57 -20.71
C PRO A 231 -9.70 1.01 -22.18
N GLY A 232 -10.83 0.80 -22.83
CA GLY A 232 -11.07 1.05 -24.25
C GLY A 232 -10.64 -0.07 -25.20
N MET A 233 -10.13 -1.19 -24.68
CA MET A 233 -9.47 -2.25 -25.46
C MET A 233 -9.87 -3.65 -24.94
N PRO A 234 -9.68 -4.72 -25.73
CA PRO A 234 -9.89 -6.08 -25.21
C PRO A 234 -8.87 -6.42 -24.11
N ASN A 235 -9.34 -7.12 -23.06
CA ASN A 235 -8.50 -7.64 -21.98
C ASN A 235 -7.48 -8.67 -22.50
N THR A 236 -6.20 -8.50 -22.18
CA THR A 236 -5.10 -9.29 -22.80
C THR A 236 -4.17 -10.06 -21.86
N GLU A 237 -4.20 -9.86 -20.53
CA GLU A 237 -3.34 -10.59 -19.57
C GLU A 237 -4.08 -10.97 -18.27
N GLU A 238 -4.14 -12.26 -17.94
CA GLU A 238 -4.91 -12.77 -16.79
C GLU A 238 -4.07 -12.80 -15.50
N PHE A 239 -4.64 -12.35 -14.39
CA PHE A 239 -4.01 -12.33 -13.07
C PHE A 239 -4.53 -13.44 -12.15
N LEU A 240 -3.60 -14.23 -11.58
CA LEU A 240 -3.91 -15.35 -10.68
C LEU A 240 -4.10 -14.91 -9.22
N ALA A 241 -5.27 -14.37 -8.90
CA ALA A 241 -5.59 -13.90 -7.56
C ALA A 241 -5.85 -15.01 -6.54
N VAL A 242 -5.45 -14.77 -5.28
CA VAL A 242 -5.88 -15.51 -4.09
C VAL A 242 -6.67 -14.59 -3.17
N SER A 243 -7.85 -15.02 -2.76
CA SER A 243 -8.69 -14.35 -1.76
C SER A 243 -8.49 -14.95 -0.37
N PHE A 244 -8.63 -14.11 0.65
CA PHE A 244 -8.56 -14.49 2.06
C PHE A 244 -9.90 -14.17 2.72
N SER A 245 -10.48 -15.16 3.41
CA SER A 245 -11.78 -14.97 4.09
C SER A 245 -11.76 -14.01 5.30
N HIS A 246 -10.58 -13.62 5.78
CA HIS A 246 -10.40 -12.70 6.89
C HIS A 246 -9.35 -11.65 6.50
N PRO A 247 -9.55 -10.37 6.88
CA PRO A 247 -8.55 -9.33 6.64
C PRO A 247 -7.29 -9.56 7.48
N HIS A 248 -6.17 -8.95 7.09
CA HIS A 248 -5.03 -8.84 7.99
C HIS A 248 -5.40 -8.04 9.27
N GLY A 249 -4.57 -8.12 10.29
CA GLY A 249 -4.67 -7.24 11.47
C GLY A 249 -4.66 -7.96 12.80
N PHE A 250 -5.16 -7.28 13.84
CA PHE A 250 -5.15 -7.77 15.22
C PHE A 250 -6.36 -8.66 15.53
N TYR A 251 -6.11 -9.79 16.19
CA TYR A 251 -7.11 -10.76 16.60
C TYR A 251 -6.95 -11.16 18.06
N ASN A 252 -8.07 -11.40 18.73
CA ASN A 252 -8.13 -11.83 20.14
C ASN A 252 -8.72 -13.24 20.30
N GLN A 253 -9.09 -13.89 19.19
CA GLN A 253 -9.65 -15.22 19.15
C GLN A 253 -9.17 -15.94 17.90
N ALA A 254 -9.05 -17.26 18.00
CA ALA A 254 -8.67 -18.09 16.87
C ALA A 254 -9.67 -17.94 15.71
N ILE A 255 -9.15 -17.85 14.49
CA ILE A 255 -9.94 -17.76 13.26
C ILE A 255 -9.77 -19.01 12.40
N ALA A 256 -10.81 -19.31 11.61
CA ALA A 256 -10.78 -20.35 10.59
C ALA A 256 -10.58 -19.70 9.22
N LEU A 257 -9.32 -19.44 8.86
CA LEU A 257 -8.94 -18.77 7.63
C LEU A 257 -9.11 -19.71 6.42
N SER A 258 -10.08 -19.39 5.57
CA SER A 258 -10.21 -19.99 4.24
C SER A 258 -9.49 -19.15 3.19
N LEU A 259 -8.78 -19.83 2.28
CA LEU A 259 -8.21 -19.26 1.04
C LEU A 259 -9.09 -19.68 -0.14
N GLY A 260 -9.21 -18.81 -1.14
CA GLY A 260 -9.99 -19.07 -2.35
C GLY A 260 -9.35 -18.51 -3.60
N THR A 261 -9.73 -19.03 -4.75
CA THR A 261 -9.41 -18.45 -6.05
C THR A 261 -10.58 -18.74 -6.99
N GLU A 262 -10.92 -17.76 -7.81
CA GLU A 262 -11.90 -17.93 -8.88
C GLU A 262 -11.28 -18.59 -10.12
N THR A 263 -9.94 -18.73 -10.11
CA THR A 263 -9.21 -19.44 -11.15
C THR A 263 -9.40 -20.93 -11.03
N ALA A 264 -10.39 -21.40 -11.77
CA ALA A 264 -10.59 -22.79 -12.09
C ALA A 264 -9.28 -23.55 -12.37
N GLN A 265 -9.17 -24.74 -11.77
CA GLN A 265 -8.00 -25.64 -11.90
C GLN A 265 -6.70 -25.12 -11.26
N ALA A 266 -6.66 -23.88 -10.75
CA ALA A 266 -5.50 -23.40 -10.04
C ALA A 266 -5.34 -24.10 -8.68
N GLU A 267 -4.13 -24.55 -8.38
CA GLU A 267 -3.78 -25.06 -7.06
C GLU A 267 -3.29 -23.90 -6.20
N ILE A 268 -3.92 -23.66 -5.05
CA ILE A 268 -3.42 -22.67 -4.08
C ILE A 268 -2.34 -23.33 -3.22
N ARG A 269 -1.18 -22.70 -3.11
CA ARG A 269 -0.15 -23.04 -2.11
C ARG A 269 0.15 -21.87 -1.22
N TYR A 270 0.55 -22.17 0.01
CA TYR A 270 0.91 -21.16 0.99
C TYR A 270 2.11 -21.56 1.85
N THR A 271 2.74 -20.58 2.46
CA THR A 271 3.85 -20.69 3.42
C THR A 271 3.54 -19.85 4.66
N THR A 272 4.23 -20.15 5.75
CA THR A 272 4.09 -19.49 7.07
C THR A 272 5.43 -19.00 7.64
N ASP A 273 6.51 -19.19 6.88
CA ASP A 273 7.90 -18.97 7.30
C ASP A 273 8.56 -17.77 6.59
N GLY A 274 7.74 -16.94 5.94
CA GLY A 274 8.17 -15.79 5.15
C GLY A 274 8.70 -16.12 3.75
N SER A 275 8.93 -17.41 3.41
CA SER A 275 9.36 -17.81 2.07
C SER A 275 8.23 -17.70 1.05
N GLU A 276 8.54 -17.47 -0.22
CA GLU A 276 7.54 -17.44 -1.28
C GLU A 276 7.04 -18.85 -1.64
N PRO A 277 5.72 -19.10 -1.73
CA PRO A 277 5.24 -20.34 -2.30
C PRO A 277 5.64 -20.43 -3.78
N THR A 278 5.95 -21.63 -4.24
CA THR A 278 6.20 -21.91 -5.66
C THR A 278 5.32 -23.09 -6.11
N ALA A 279 5.31 -23.40 -7.41
CA ALA A 279 4.56 -24.55 -7.91
C ALA A 279 4.97 -25.89 -7.24
N THR A 280 6.14 -25.94 -6.60
CA THR A 280 6.69 -27.14 -5.94
C THR A 280 7.01 -26.96 -4.45
N THR A 281 6.98 -25.72 -3.93
CA THR A 281 7.35 -25.39 -2.54
C THR A 281 6.17 -24.69 -1.84
N GLY A 282 5.99 -24.97 -0.55
CA GLY A 282 4.81 -24.54 0.19
C GLY A 282 3.74 -25.63 0.29
N THR A 283 2.81 -25.42 1.21
CA THR A 283 1.73 -26.36 1.55
C THR A 283 0.57 -26.16 0.59
N VAL A 284 0.07 -27.25 0.00
CA VAL A 284 -1.15 -27.22 -0.81
C VAL A 284 -2.35 -26.95 0.09
N TYR A 285 -3.09 -25.89 -0.21
CA TYR A 285 -4.31 -25.56 0.52
C TYR A 285 -5.40 -26.59 0.23
N SER A 286 -5.96 -27.18 1.31
CA SER A 286 -6.95 -28.27 1.21
C SER A 286 -8.18 -28.09 2.11
N GLY A 287 -8.23 -26.99 2.87
CA GLY A 287 -9.31 -26.64 3.78
C GLY A 287 -8.92 -25.52 4.73
N PRO A 288 -9.86 -24.99 5.53
CA PRO A 288 -9.62 -23.85 6.40
C PRO A 288 -8.44 -24.06 7.36
N LEU A 289 -7.60 -23.04 7.48
CA LEU A 289 -6.47 -22.98 8.39
C LEU A 289 -6.93 -22.44 9.75
N THR A 290 -6.54 -23.09 10.84
CA THR A 290 -6.75 -22.52 12.18
C THR A 290 -5.59 -21.58 12.47
N ILE A 291 -5.89 -20.31 12.69
CA ILE A 291 -4.92 -19.28 13.09
C ILE A 291 -5.28 -18.85 14.50
N ASP A 292 -4.49 -19.28 15.48
CA ASP A 292 -4.70 -19.05 16.92
C ASP A 292 -3.53 -18.35 17.62
N ALA A 293 -2.53 -17.95 16.84
CA ALA A 293 -1.33 -17.23 17.25
C ALA A 293 -0.85 -16.32 16.10
N THR A 294 0.12 -15.45 16.36
CA THR A 294 0.64 -14.53 15.34
C THR A 294 1.19 -15.32 14.16
N THR A 295 0.62 -15.08 12.99
CA THR A 295 0.93 -15.87 11.79
C THR A 295 0.99 -14.97 10.57
N THR A 296 2.04 -15.12 9.78
CA THR A 296 2.11 -14.58 8.43
C THR A 296 1.74 -15.68 7.43
N ILE A 297 0.96 -15.35 6.41
CA ILE A 297 0.61 -16.28 5.33
C ILE A 297 1.00 -15.63 4.02
N ARG A 298 1.92 -16.25 3.28
CA ARG A 298 2.15 -15.95 1.86
C ARG A 298 1.47 -17.02 1.02
N ALA A 299 0.58 -16.66 0.10
CA ALA A 299 -0.19 -17.59 -0.72
C ALA A 299 -0.20 -17.17 -2.20
N ALA A 300 -0.21 -18.15 -3.09
CA ALA A 300 -0.34 -17.94 -4.52
C ALA A 300 -1.16 -19.07 -5.17
N ALA A 301 -1.85 -18.73 -6.26
CA ALA A 301 -2.55 -19.68 -7.12
C ALA A 301 -1.64 -20.07 -8.29
N PHE A 302 -1.57 -21.36 -8.62
CA PHE A 302 -0.68 -21.89 -9.64
C PHE A 302 -1.45 -22.60 -10.76
N LEU A 303 -1.20 -22.20 -11.99
CA LEU A 303 -1.58 -22.92 -13.22
C LEU A 303 -0.33 -23.27 -14.05
N PRO A 304 -0.40 -24.32 -14.91
CA PRO A 304 0.66 -24.61 -15.85
C PRO A 304 0.94 -23.43 -16.78
N ASP A 305 2.22 -23.08 -16.95
CA ASP A 305 2.71 -22.04 -17.86
C ASP A 305 2.27 -20.59 -17.53
N GLU A 306 1.64 -20.37 -16.37
CA GLU A 306 1.25 -19.03 -15.88
C GLU A 306 2.14 -18.61 -14.71
N ALA A 307 2.48 -17.31 -14.66
CA ALA A 307 3.22 -16.75 -13.53
C ALA A 307 2.29 -16.55 -12.32
N PRO A 308 2.69 -16.97 -11.11
CA PRO A 308 1.88 -16.76 -9.91
C PRO A 308 2.03 -15.31 -9.40
N THR A 309 0.97 -14.78 -8.79
CA THR A 309 1.07 -13.61 -7.91
C THR A 309 1.01 -14.04 -6.46
N ILE A 310 1.89 -13.47 -5.64
CA ILE A 310 1.98 -13.79 -4.21
C ILE A 310 1.25 -12.74 -3.40
N PHE A 311 0.33 -13.22 -2.57
CA PHE A 311 -0.44 -12.45 -1.62
C PHE A 311 0.06 -12.72 -0.21
N THR A 312 0.19 -11.68 0.59
CA THR A 312 0.58 -11.80 1.99
C THR A 312 -0.51 -11.24 2.88
N ARG A 313 -0.81 -11.96 3.97
CA ARG A 313 -1.64 -11.48 5.08
C ARG A 313 -0.99 -11.80 6.41
N THR A 314 -0.97 -10.82 7.30
CA THR A 314 -0.47 -10.94 8.68
C THR A 314 -1.61 -10.89 9.68
N TYR A 315 -1.66 -11.87 10.58
CA TYR A 315 -2.62 -11.96 11.68
C TYR A 315 -1.84 -11.84 13.00
N LEU A 316 -2.11 -10.80 13.78
CA LEU A 316 -1.37 -10.46 15.01
C LEU A 316 -2.20 -10.82 16.25
N PHE A 317 -1.59 -11.56 17.19
CA PHE A 317 -2.22 -11.94 18.46
C PHE A 317 -1.37 -11.41 19.62
N LEU A 318 -1.94 -10.51 20.44
CA LEU A 318 -1.20 -9.83 21.51
C LEU A 318 -0.59 -10.80 22.52
N ASP A 319 -1.35 -11.80 22.98
CA ASP A 319 -0.87 -12.80 23.94
C ASP A 319 0.35 -13.57 23.41
N ASP A 320 0.35 -13.86 22.10
CA ASP A 320 1.47 -14.54 21.44
C ASP A 320 2.67 -13.60 21.30
N ILE A 321 2.45 -12.36 20.85
CA ILE A 321 3.47 -11.30 20.74
C ILE A 321 4.20 -11.12 22.08
N LEU A 322 3.46 -10.94 23.17
CA LEU A 322 4.01 -10.71 24.51
C LEU A 322 4.76 -11.92 25.09
N SER A 323 4.68 -13.08 24.44
CA SER A 323 5.37 -14.31 24.85
C SER A 323 6.49 -14.75 23.90
N GLN A 324 6.82 -13.93 22.90
CA GLN A 324 7.86 -14.25 21.91
C GLN A 324 9.23 -14.42 22.58
N SER A 325 9.92 -15.53 22.26
CA SER A 325 11.24 -15.88 22.81
C SER A 325 12.33 -16.01 21.73
N GLY A 326 11.95 -15.91 20.45
CA GLY A 326 12.82 -16.24 19.32
C GLY A 326 13.01 -17.75 19.07
N ASP A 327 12.18 -18.61 19.67
CA ASP A 327 12.22 -20.05 19.45
C ASP A 327 12.12 -20.40 17.95
N GLY A 328 13.08 -21.20 17.46
CA GLY A 328 13.12 -21.62 16.06
C GLY A 328 13.80 -20.63 15.11
N LEU A 329 14.23 -19.46 15.59
CA LEU A 329 14.99 -18.48 14.82
C LEU A 329 16.51 -18.74 14.86
N PRO A 330 17.29 -18.17 13.93
CA PRO A 330 18.75 -18.27 13.96
C PRO A 330 19.33 -17.71 15.26
N THR A 331 20.26 -18.43 15.90
CA THR A 331 20.92 -17.98 17.15
C THR A 331 22.06 -16.98 16.92
N THR A 332 22.29 -16.58 15.68
CA THR A 332 23.25 -15.54 15.29
C THR A 332 22.83 -14.93 13.95
N TRP A 333 22.97 -13.61 13.83
CA TRP A 333 22.90 -12.88 12.55
C TRP A 333 24.30 -12.61 11.98
N GLY A 334 25.32 -13.37 12.40
CA GLY A 334 26.72 -12.91 12.35
C GLY A 334 27.13 -12.13 13.61
N PHE A 335 26.15 -11.83 14.47
CA PHE A 335 26.29 -11.18 15.78
C PHE A 335 25.35 -11.81 16.83
N PHE A 336 25.33 -11.28 18.06
CA PHE A 336 24.36 -11.66 19.10
C PHE A 336 22.93 -11.34 18.65
N THR A 337 22.00 -12.26 18.92
CA THR A 337 20.58 -12.10 18.59
C THR A 337 19.77 -11.87 19.84
N ASP A 338 18.87 -10.93 19.75
CA ASP A 338 17.88 -10.63 20.76
C ASP A 338 16.53 -10.59 20.05
N TYR A 339 15.62 -11.47 20.44
CA TYR A 339 14.28 -11.61 19.85
C TYR A 339 13.17 -11.55 20.89
N GLU A 340 13.52 -11.62 22.17
CA GLU A 340 12.55 -11.89 23.21
C GLU A 340 11.78 -10.64 23.60
N MET A 341 10.54 -10.83 24.05
CA MET A 341 9.87 -9.84 24.88
C MET A 341 10.27 -10.10 26.33
N ASP A 342 10.98 -9.16 26.94
CA ASP A 342 11.54 -9.27 28.28
C ASP A 342 10.43 -9.51 29.32
N PRO A 343 10.41 -10.68 29.97
CA PRO A 343 9.45 -10.99 31.01
C PRO A 343 9.51 -10.03 32.21
N GLU A 344 10.64 -9.36 32.46
CA GLU A 344 10.78 -8.35 33.51
C GLU A 344 9.92 -7.11 33.25
N VAL A 345 9.62 -6.79 31.99
CA VAL A 345 8.67 -5.72 31.62
C VAL A 345 7.27 -6.30 31.44
N VAL A 346 7.15 -7.41 30.72
CA VAL A 346 5.86 -8.02 30.37
C VAL A 346 5.04 -8.41 31.61
N THR A 347 5.70 -8.84 32.68
CA THR A 347 5.04 -9.28 33.91
C THR A 347 5.13 -8.27 35.05
N ASP A 348 5.69 -7.08 34.82
CA ASP A 348 5.79 -6.05 35.85
C ASP A 348 4.39 -5.50 36.20
N PRO A 349 4.02 -5.42 37.49
CA PRO A 349 2.72 -4.90 37.91
C PRO A 349 2.44 -3.44 37.50
N ASN A 350 3.44 -2.64 37.16
CA ASN A 350 3.28 -1.27 36.68
C ASN A 350 3.00 -1.20 35.18
N TYR A 351 3.44 -2.20 34.39
CA TYR A 351 3.43 -2.15 32.92
C TYR A 351 2.50 -3.20 32.28
N GLN A 352 2.29 -4.36 32.91
CA GLN A 352 1.56 -5.49 32.32
C GLN A 352 0.14 -5.13 31.82
N ASP A 353 -0.55 -4.23 32.53
CA ASP A 353 -1.91 -3.81 32.19
C ASP A 353 -1.95 -2.74 31.08
N LEU A 354 -0.80 -2.12 30.75
CA LEU A 354 -0.65 -1.07 29.74
C LEU A 354 -0.09 -1.59 28.41
N LEU A 355 0.48 -2.81 28.36
CA LEU A 355 1.10 -3.36 27.14
C LEU A 355 0.13 -3.50 25.96
N SER A 356 -1.13 -3.85 26.23
CA SER A 356 -2.14 -3.90 25.17
C SER A 356 -2.43 -2.50 24.61
N GLU A 357 -2.47 -1.48 25.47
CA GLU A 357 -2.64 -0.09 25.06
C GLU A 357 -1.41 0.42 24.29
N SER A 358 -0.20 0.03 24.74
CA SER A 358 1.05 0.31 24.05
C SER A 358 1.07 -0.24 22.62
N LEU A 359 0.80 -1.54 22.45
CA LEU A 359 0.85 -2.24 21.15
C LEU A 359 -0.29 -1.88 20.20
N LEU A 360 -1.41 -1.35 20.71
CA LEU A 360 -2.55 -0.89 19.91
C LEU A 360 -2.62 0.64 19.78
N GLY A 361 -1.74 1.38 20.46
CA GLY A 361 -1.70 2.84 20.44
C GLY A 361 -1.07 3.42 19.16
N LEU A 362 -0.35 2.60 18.40
CA LEU A 362 0.22 2.94 17.10
C LEU A 362 -0.23 1.95 16.03
N PRO A 363 -0.26 2.37 14.75
CA PRO A 363 -0.38 1.45 13.62
C PRO A 363 0.76 0.44 13.61
N ALA A 364 0.53 -0.71 12.98
CA ALA A 364 1.54 -1.74 12.78
C ALA A 364 1.98 -1.79 11.32
N ILE A 365 3.28 -1.92 11.09
CA ILE A 365 3.89 -2.24 9.80
C ILE A 365 4.35 -3.69 9.86
N SER A 366 3.76 -4.56 9.05
CA SER A 366 4.25 -5.93 8.87
C SER A 366 5.12 -6.03 7.62
N ILE A 367 6.35 -6.52 7.80
CA ILE A 367 7.28 -6.84 6.74
C ILE A 367 7.47 -8.36 6.70
N VAL A 368 7.16 -8.97 5.57
CA VAL A 368 7.28 -10.42 5.38
C VAL A 368 8.24 -10.73 4.25
N THR A 369 9.31 -11.48 4.53
CA THR A 369 10.36 -11.82 3.55
C THR A 369 11.07 -13.12 3.93
N GLU A 370 11.88 -13.65 3.02
CA GLU A 370 12.64 -14.86 3.27
C GLU A 370 13.69 -14.64 4.38
N MET A 371 13.66 -15.48 5.42
CA MET A 371 14.58 -15.41 6.55
C MET A 371 16.06 -15.44 6.15
N SER A 372 16.41 -16.15 5.06
CA SER A 372 17.77 -16.20 4.53
C SER A 372 18.22 -14.86 3.93
N GLY A 373 17.29 -14.08 3.40
CA GLY A 373 17.50 -12.73 2.88
C GLY A 373 17.73 -11.68 3.97
N LEU A 374 17.27 -11.95 5.19
CA LEU A 374 17.56 -11.14 6.38
C LEU A 374 18.84 -11.60 7.08
N PHE A 375 18.91 -12.86 7.49
CA PHE A 375 19.90 -13.33 8.46
C PHE A 375 20.95 -14.29 7.86
N GLY A 376 20.88 -14.60 6.56
CA GLY A 376 21.89 -15.42 5.89
C GLY A 376 23.27 -14.77 5.98
N ILE A 377 24.30 -15.52 6.34
CA ILE A 377 25.63 -14.92 6.59
C ILE A 377 26.25 -14.27 5.34
N THR A 378 25.92 -14.76 4.15
CA THR A 378 26.48 -14.28 2.87
C THR A 378 25.63 -13.24 2.15
N THR A 379 24.32 -13.26 2.38
CA THR A 379 23.33 -12.53 1.58
C THR A 379 22.27 -11.86 2.46
N GLY A 380 22.31 -12.07 3.77
CA GLY A 380 21.38 -11.47 4.71
C GLY A 380 21.68 -10.00 4.90
N ILE A 381 20.67 -9.13 4.73
CA ILE A 381 20.83 -7.68 4.91
C ILE A 381 21.08 -7.29 6.37
N TYR A 382 20.52 -8.02 7.34
CA TYR A 382 20.88 -7.85 8.76
C TYR A 382 22.30 -8.31 9.06
N SER A 383 22.72 -9.41 8.43
CA SER A 383 24.04 -9.98 8.65
C SER A 383 25.16 -9.19 7.98
N ASN A 384 24.80 -8.35 7.00
CA ASN A 384 25.73 -7.54 6.21
C ASN A 384 25.21 -6.09 6.12
N PRO A 385 25.03 -5.40 7.27
CA PRO A 385 24.29 -4.14 7.35
C PRO A 385 25.02 -2.92 6.78
N MET A 386 26.18 -3.12 6.17
CA MET A 386 26.96 -2.08 5.50
C MET A 386 26.98 -2.24 3.98
N MET A 387 26.25 -3.23 3.45
CA MET A 387 26.26 -3.53 2.04
C MET A 387 25.07 -2.90 1.33
N GLU A 388 25.31 -2.30 0.16
CA GLU A 388 24.38 -1.39 -0.53
C GLU A 388 24.07 -1.82 -1.96
N GLY A 389 22.98 -1.29 -2.49
CA GLY A 389 22.60 -1.42 -3.89
C GLY A 389 21.55 -2.49 -4.14
N GLU A 390 21.17 -2.63 -5.41
CA GLU A 390 20.07 -3.52 -5.85
C GLU A 390 20.29 -4.98 -5.42
N GLU A 391 21.54 -5.46 -5.46
CA GLU A 391 21.93 -6.80 -5.00
C GLU A 391 21.77 -7.03 -3.49
N TRP A 392 21.64 -5.95 -2.70
CA TRP A 392 21.36 -5.96 -1.26
C TRP A 392 19.93 -5.55 -0.93
N THR A 393 19.07 -5.44 -1.94
CA THR A 393 17.63 -5.30 -1.78
C THR A 393 16.96 -6.68 -1.80
N ARG A 394 16.01 -6.93 -0.90
CA ARG A 394 15.26 -8.19 -0.79
C ARG A 394 13.81 -7.96 -1.18
N ALA A 395 13.25 -8.89 -1.94
CA ALA A 395 11.81 -8.90 -2.14
C ALA A 395 11.12 -9.15 -0.79
N ALA A 396 10.15 -8.33 -0.45
CA ALA A 396 9.35 -8.45 0.75
C ALA A 396 7.90 -8.08 0.45
N SER A 397 7.00 -8.41 1.37
CA SER A 397 5.68 -7.79 1.43
C SER A 397 5.64 -6.79 2.58
N PHE A 398 4.91 -5.71 2.37
CA PHE A 398 4.60 -4.67 3.33
C PHE A 398 3.09 -4.65 3.56
N GLU A 399 2.68 -4.54 4.82
CA GLU A 399 1.30 -4.28 5.21
C GLU A 399 1.25 -3.19 6.28
N TRP A 400 0.45 -2.14 6.05
CA TRP A 400 0.03 -1.19 7.07
C TRP A 400 -1.26 -1.69 7.72
N ILE A 401 -1.23 -1.90 9.03
CA ILE A 401 -2.31 -2.47 9.82
C ILE A 401 -2.74 -1.42 10.86
N ASP A 402 -3.97 -0.95 10.73
CA ASP A 402 -4.55 -0.02 11.71
C ASP A 402 -5.26 -0.80 12.83
N PRO A 403 -4.88 -0.63 14.11
CA PRO A 403 -5.50 -1.33 15.25
C PRO A 403 -6.98 -0.97 15.45
N THR A 404 -7.46 0.15 14.89
CA THR A 404 -8.87 0.56 14.93
C THR A 404 -9.72 -0.15 13.87
N GLY A 405 -9.11 -0.89 12.94
CA GLY A 405 -9.78 -1.62 11.87
C GLY A 405 -10.08 -0.79 10.62
N ARG A 406 -9.49 0.41 10.50
CA ARG A 406 -9.52 1.17 9.23
C ARG A 406 -8.80 0.38 8.11
N PRO A 407 -9.21 0.56 6.84
CA PRO A 407 -8.54 -0.09 5.71
C PRO A 407 -7.05 0.25 5.70
N GLY A 408 -6.23 -0.80 5.63
CA GLY A 408 -4.77 -0.69 5.53
C GLY A 408 -4.27 -0.60 4.09
N VAL A 409 -2.95 -0.57 3.94
CA VAL A 409 -2.26 -0.72 2.66
C VAL A 409 -1.52 -2.04 2.67
N HIS A 410 -1.44 -2.70 1.51
CA HIS A 410 -0.52 -3.81 1.32
C HIS A 410 0.15 -3.68 -0.04
N ALA A 411 1.42 -4.03 -0.09
CA ALA A 411 2.21 -4.01 -1.32
C ALA A 411 3.33 -5.06 -1.24
N ASN A 412 3.87 -5.45 -2.38
CA ASN A 412 5.22 -6.01 -2.41
C ASN A 412 6.23 -4.86 -2.47
N VAL A 413 7.42 -5.06 -1.91
CA VAL A 413 8.41 -3.99 -1.77
C VAL A 413 9.81 -4.53 -1.93
N GLY A 414 10.71 -3.67 -2.39
CA GLY A 414 12.14 -3.85 -2.16
C GLY A 414 12.48 -3.43 -0.73
N LEU A 415 13.10 -4.32 0.05
CA LEU A 415 13.57 -4.09 1.42
C LEU A 415 15.09 -4.04 1.45
N ALA A 416 15.65 -2.93 1.93
CA ALA A 416 17.08 -2.77 2.17
C ALA A 416 17.34 -2.17 3.56
N VAL A 417 18.54 -2.33 4.09
CA VAL A 417 18.98 -1.56 5.26
C VAL A 417 19.23 -0.11 4.82
N GLU A 418 18.75 0.85 5.61
CA GLU A 418 18.99 2.27 5.36
C GLU A 418 20.33 2.69 5.94
N HIS A 419 21.17 3.38 5.17
CA HIS A 419 22.53 3.78 5.60
C HIS A 419 22.63 5.26 5.94
N SER A 420 21.63 5.79 6.64
CA SER A 420 21.67 7.16 7.17
C SER A 420 22.74 7.35 8.26
N VAL A 421 23.38 6.28 8.75
CA VAL A 421 24.48 6.32 9.72
C VAL A 421 25.71 5.57 9.20
N GLY A 422 26.91 6.13 9.43
CA GLY A 422 28.16 5.64 8.83
C GLY A 422 28.72 4.32 9.39
N GLU A 423 28.15 3.80 10.48
CA GLU A 423 28.51 2.50 11.07
C GLU A 423 27.25 1.79 11.59
N LEU A 424 26.91 0.64 11.01
CA LEU A 424 25.75 -0.18 11.39
C LEU A 424 26.13 -1.57 11.89
N GLY A 425 25.21 -2.18 12.64
CA GLY A 425 25.34 -3.49 13.26
C GLY A 425 25.46 -3.41 14.79
N PRO A 426 25.37 -4.53 15.51
CA PRO A 426 25.16 -4.55 16.96
C PRO A 426 26.23 -3.92 17.87
N PRO A 427 27.50 -3.72 17.46
CA PRO A 427 28.37 -2.78 18.18
C PRO A 427 27.74 -1.38 18.29
N GLN A 428 27.01 -0.94 17.29
CA GLN A 428 26.34 0.37 17.26
C GLN A 428 24.85 0.26 17.59
N THR A 429 24.07 -0.59 16.91
CA THR A 429 22.68 -0.90 17.25
C THR A 429 22.27 -2.27 16.68
N PRO A 430 21.53 -3.11 17.43
CA PRO A 430 20.93 -4.34 16.91
C PRO A 430 19.66 -4.07 16.08
N LYS A 431 19.02 -2.91 16.28
CA LYS A 431 17.80 -2.48 15.64
C LYS A 431 18.15 -1.60 14.45
N LEU A 432 18.12 -2.19 13.26
CA LEU A 432 18.55 -1.52 12.03
C LEU A 432 17.40 -0.70 11.42
N PRO A 433 17.69 0.46 10.81
CA PRO A 433 16.73 1.18 9.99
C PRO A 433 16.57 0.51 8.61
N PHE A 434 15.41 0.69 7.98
CA PHE A 434 15.10 0.10 6.68
C PHE A 434 14.66 1.13 5.66
N ARG A 435 14.91 0.82 4.39
CA ARG A 435 14.27 1.45 3.25
C ARG A 435 13.35 0.45 2.57
N LEU A 436 12.11 0.86 2.37
CA LEU A 436 11.11 0.20 1.54
C LEU A 436 10.99 0.98 0.23
N THR A 437 11.05 0.29 -0.90
CA THR A 437 10.91 0.88 -2.23
C THR A 437 9.71 0.25 -2.94
N PHE A 438 8.83 1.11 -3.47
CA PHE A 438 7.61 0.76 -4.21
C PHE A 438 7.82 1.18 -5.67
N ASN A 439 8.45 0.33 -6.48
CA ASN A 439 8.68 0.63 -7.90
C ASN A 439 8.54 -0.60 -8.81
N SER A 440 8.59 -0.35 -10.12
CA SER A 440 8.44 -1.38 -11.15
C SER A 440 9.51 -2.48 -11.10
N SER A 441 10.70 -2.21 -10.54
CA SER A 441 11.72 -3.26 -10.30
C SER A 441 11.39 -4.18 -9.11
N SER A 442 10.56 -3.71 -8.17
CA SER A 442 9.90 -4.53 -7.14
C SER A 442 8.52 -5.06 -7.57
N GLY A 443 8.09 -4.77 -8.80
CA GLY A 443 6.83 -5.24 -9.38
C GLY A 443 5.58 -4.55 -8.83
N GLN A 444 5.68 -3.30 -8.36
CA GLN A 444 4.54 -2.56 -7.75
C GLN A 444 4.57 -1.07 -8.08
N ASP A 445 3.39 -0.46 -8.06
CA ASP A 445 3.20 0.98 -8.19
C ASP A 445 3.41 1.72 -6.86
N PRO A 446 3.68 3.04 -6.91
CA PRO A 446 3.68 3.88 -5.72
C PRO A 446 2.38 3.74 -4.92
N ILE A 447 2.48 3.83 -3.59
CA ILE A 447 1.31 3.69 -2.70
C ILE A 447 0.90 5.03 -2.13
N ARG A 448 -0.37 5.16 -1.74
CA ARG A 448 -0.77 6.24 -0.82
C ARG A 448 -0.48 5.81 0.60
N PHE A 449 0.23 6.64 1.35
CA PHE A 449 0.53 6.38 2.75
C PHE A 449 -0.57 6.96 3.64
N PRO A 450 -1.17 6.18 4.55
CA PRO A 450 -2.22 6.68 5.43
C PRO A 450 -1.64 7.60 6.51
N ASP A 451 -2.41 8.60 6.95
CA ASP A 451 -2.12 9.36 8.15
C ASP A 451 -2.82 8.77 9.40
N ASP A 452 -2.63 9.42 10.54
CA ASP A 452 -3.20 9.03 11.84
C ASP A 452 -4.73 9.14 11.91
N GLN A 453 -5.33 9.96 11.03
CA GLN A 453 -6.76 10.15 10.90
C GLN A 453 -7.39 9.17 9.90
N GLY A 454 -6.57 8.44 9.13
CA GLY A 454 -7.00 7.51 8.11
C GLY A 454 -7.29 8.20 6.77
N ASP A 455 -6.86 9.46 6.61
CA ASP A 455 -6.79 10.12 5.32
C ASP A 455 -5.53 9.66 4.59
N TRP A 456 -5.58 9.72 3.26
CA TRP A 456 -4.50 9.26 2.41
C TRP A 456 -3.60 10.43 2.01
N ARG A 457 -2.29 10.30 2.28
CA ARG A 457 -1.28 11.23 1.79
C ARG A 457 -1.08 11.07 0.27
N GLY A 458 -0.22 11.93 -0.30
CA GLY A 458 0.22 11.82 -1.70
C GLY A 458 0.85 10.45 -2.00
N LEU A 459 1.09 10.19 -3.29
CA LEU A 459 1.77 8.96 -3.70
C LEU A 459 3.24 8.94 -3.23
N ILE A 460 3.66 7.80 -2.70
CA ILE A 460 5.05 7.56 -2.29
C ILE A 460 5.60 6.32 -3.00
N ASP A 461 6.83 6.41 -3.49
CA ASP A 461 7.60 5.32 -4.07
C ASP A 461 8.72 4.83 -3.13
N GLY A 462 8.80 5.42 -1.92
CA GLY A 462 9.68 4.93 -0.87
C GLY A 462 9.26 5.39 0.53
N LEU A 463 9.54 4.51 1.50
CA LEU A 463 9.37 4.76 2.92
C LEU A 463 10.68 4.39 3.63
N VAL A 464 11.12 5.22 4.56
CA VAL A 464 12.25 4.91 5.43
C VAL A 464 11.70 4.66 6.84
N LEU A 465 12.10 3.54 7.44
CA LEU A 465 11.80 3.20 8.81
C LEU A 465 13.01 3.57 9.67
N HIS A 466 12.96 4.74 10.30
CA HIS A 466 14.02 5.19 11.22
C HIS A 466 13.94 4.43 12.55
N ALA A 467 15.06 3.85 12.94
CA ALA A 467 15.20 3.10 14.20
C ALA A 467 15.57 3.98 15.40
N GLY A 468 15.77 5.29 15.20
CA GLY A 468 16.15 6.26 16.23
C GLY A 468 17.55 6.04 16.77
N TYR A 469 18.57 5.91 15.90
CA TYR A 469 19.91 5.48 16.31
C TYR A 469 20.51 6.40 17.39
N GLU A 470 20.55 7.72 17.14
CA GLU A 470 20.99 8.73 18.11
C GLU A 470 19.93 9.03 19.20
N ASP A 471 18.72 8.49 19.08
CA ASP A 471 17.58 8.77 19.96
C ASP A 471 16.94 7.47 20.49
N SER A 472 17.75 6.58 21.06
CA SER A 472 17.30 5.26 21.52
C SER A 472 18.01 4.77 22.79
N TRP A 473 17.32 3.94 23.58
CA TRP A 473 17.90 3.16 24.67
C TRP A 473 18.95 2.15 24.22
N LEU A 474 19.03 1.88 22.91
CA LEU A 474 20.06 1.04 22.31
C LEU A 474 21.38 1.78 22.07
N HIS A 475 21.47 3.08 22.28
CA HIS A 475 22.67 3.86 22.00
C HIS A 475 23.89 3.36 22.83
N PRO A 476 25.12 3.30 22.28
CA PRO A 476 26.30 2.83 23.02
C PRO A 476 26.77 3.77 24.14
N ASP A 477 26.58 5.09 24.00
CA ASP A 477 26.82 6.09 25.05
C ASP A 477 25.69 6.13 26.08
N GLY A 478 26.02 5.95 27.37
CA GLY A 478 25.04 5.91 28.45
C GLY A 478 24.34 7.24 28.77
N THR A 479 24.94 8.38 28.44
CA THR A 479 24.31 9.69 28.57
C THR A 479 23.21 9.84 27.54
N LEU A 480 23.50 9.47 26.29
CA LEU A 480 22.53 9.56 25.20
C LEU A 480 21.36 8.60 25.40
N ARG A 481 21.60 7.38 25.93
CA ARG A 481 20.52 6.48 26.35
C ARG A 481 19.55 7.12 27.34
N GLN A 482 20.06 7.84 28.35
CA GLN A 482 19.21 8.51 29.36
C GLN A 482 18.43 9.70 28.80
N GLN A 483 18.81 10.20 27.63
CA GLN A 483 18.16 11.32 26.97
C GLN A 483 17.19 10.86 25.87
N ALA A 484 17.08 9.56 25.60
CA ALA A 484 16.24 9.03 24.53
C ALA A 484 14.76 9.34 24.76
N ILE A 485 14.11 9.86 23.71
CA ILE A 485 12.67 10.21 23.68
C ILE A 485 11.99 9.73 22.38
N TYR A 486 12.75 9.19 21.42
CA TYR A 486 12.29 8.52 20.19
C TYR A 486 11.51 9.37 19.17
N VAL A 487 11.22 10.64 19.46
CA VAL A 487 10.35 11.49 18.62
C VAL A 487 10.98 12.80 18.16
N ARG A 488 12.29 12.98 18.35
CA ARG A 488 12.98 14.21 17.94
C ARG A 488 12.78 14.51 16.45
N ASP A 489 12.97 13.49 15.63
CA ASP A 489 12.80 13.55 14.17
C ASP A 489 11.40 13.99 13.75
N SER A 490 10.38 13.26 14.24
CA SER A 490 8.97 13.57 14.00
C SER A 490 8.62 14.98 14.46
N PHE A 491 9.07 15.38 15.66
CA PHE A 491 8.83 16.71 16.19
C PHE A 491 9.39 17.83 15.31
N LEU A 492 10.60 17.67 14.74
CA LEU A 492 11.16 18.67 13.83
C LEU A 492 10.34 18.77 12.53
N ARG A 493 9.93 17.65 11.92
CA ARG A 493 9.12 17.67 10.69
C ARG A 493 7.74 18.27 10.92
N GLU A 494 7.07 17.91 12.00
CA GLU A 494 5.81 18.54 12.40
C GLU A 494 5.97 20.04 12.70
N SER A 495 7.12 20.43 13.27
CA SER A 495 7.43 21.85 13.50
C SER A 495 7.66 22.61 12.20
N GLN A 496 8.31 22.00 11.21
CA GLN A 496 8.45 22.56 9.86
C GLN A 496 7.07 22.77 9.21
N ALA A 497 6.19 21.77 9.29
CA ALA A 497 4.81 21.87 8.80
C ALA A 497 4.03 22.98 9.54
N ALA A 498 4.16 23.07 10.86
CA ALA A 498 3.49 24.09 11.67
C ALA A 498 3.99 25.53 11.40
N MET A 499 5.21 25.68 10.88
CA MET A 499 5.74 26.95 10.36
C MET A 499 5.13 27.33 9.00
N GLY A 500 4.29 26.46 8.43
CA GLY A 500 3.65 26.65 7.12
C GLY A 500 4.56 26.28 5.95
N GLN A 501 5.61 25.52 6.19
CA GLN A 501 6.57 25.07 5.17
C GLN A 501 6.24 23.65 4.70
N PRO A 502 6.56 23.28 3.45
CA PRO A 502 6.55 21.89 3.01
C PRO A 502 7.42 21.03 3.93
N ALA A 503 6.91 19.86 4.33
CA ALA A 503 7.58 18.94 5.22
C ALA A 503 7.30 17.50 4.76
N LEU A 504 8.31 16.63 4.87
CA LEU A 504 8.12 15.21 4.64
C LEU A 504 7.24 14.66 5.75
N ALA A 505 6.26 13.85 5.36
CA ALA A 505 5.32 13.33 6.33
C ALA A 505 5.93 12.12 7.05
N SER A 506 5.63 11.96 8.34
CA SER A 506 6.04 10.79 9.12
C SER A 506 4.95 10.30 10.06
N GLN A 507 5.11 9.10 10.59
CA GLN A 507 4.20 8.48 11.54
C GLN A 507 4.94 7.40 12.34
N LEU A 508 4.80 7.43 13.67
CA LEU A 508 5.30 6.33 14.50
C LEU A 508 4.47 5.06 14.26
N ALA A 509 5.14 3.92 14.16
CA ALA A 509 4.52 2.62 13.95
C ALA A 509 5.28 1.50 14.68
N HIS A 510 4.52 0.47 15.06
CA HIS A 510 5.05 -0.81 15.52
C HIS A 510 5.51 -1.64 14.31
N VAL A 511 6.80 -2.00 14.23
CA VAL A 511 7.30 -2.83 13.14
C VAL A 511 7.30 -4.30 13.54
N PHE A 512 6.82 -5.14 12.62
CA PHE A 512 6.87 -6.59 12.72
C PHE A 512 7.66 -7.16 11.54
N ILE A 513 8.57 -8.10 11.81
CA ILE A 513 9.35 -8.81 10.79
C ILE A 513 8.98 -10.28 10.85
N ASN A 514 8.33 -10.80 9.80
CA ASN A 514 7.79 -12.16 9.75
C ASN A 514 6.92 -12.52 10.99
N GLY A 515 6.17 -11.54 11.51
CA GLY A 515 5.31 -11.68 12.70
C GLY A 515 6.02 -11.47 14.05
N LEU A 516 7.35 -11.31 14.07
CA LEU A 516 8.09 -10.96 15.28
C LEU A 516 8.01 -9.47 15.54
N TYR A 517 7.69 -9.09 16.78
CA TYR A 517 7.70 -7.69 17.15
C TYR A 517 9.12 -7.14 17.17
N TRP A 518 9.32 -6.00 16.52
CA TRP A 518 10.64 -5.40 16.32
C TRP A 518 10.78 -4.00 16.94
N GLY A 519 9.73 -3.51 17.59
CA GLY A 519 9.74 -2.22 18.30
C GLY A 519 9.14 -1.07 17.51
N VAL A 520 9.27 0.13 18.07
CA VAL A 520 8.71 1.38 17.53
C VAL A 520 9.67 2.01 16.53
N TYR A 521 9.19 2.32 15.34
CA TYR A 521 9.94 3.02 14.30
C TYR A 521 9.22 4.31 13.92
N ASP A 522 9.99 5.28 13.45
CA ASP A 522 9.45 6.46 12.79
C ASP A 522 9.43 6.20 11.27
N ALA A 523 8.24 5.99 10.72
CA ALA A 523 8.03 5.74 9.31
C ALA A 523 7.89 7.07 8.56
N VAL A 524 8.91 7.42 7.77
CA VAL A 524 9.01 8.70 7.07
C VAL A 524 9.02 8.50 5.56
N GLU A 525 8.34 9.39 4.84
CA GLU A 525 8.40 9.43 3.38
C GLU A 525 9.85 9.58 2.91
N ALA A 526 10.28 8.71 1.99
CA ALA A 526 11.57 8.89 1.36
C ALA A 526 11.53 10.16 0.48
N PRO A 527 12.55 11.04 0.53
CA PRO A 527 12.61 12.28 -0.26
C PRO A 527 12.97 12.01 -1.73
N THR A 528 12.17 11.18 -2.40
CA THR A 528 12.31 10.87 -3.82
C THR A 528 11.76 12.00 -4.69
N ALA A 529 12.06 11.95 -5.99
CA ALA A 529 11.47 12.88 -6.95
C ALA A 529 9.94 12.80 -7.01
N LEU A 530 9.34 11.63 -6.72
CA LEU A 530 7.88 11.48 -6.66
C LEU A 530 7.31 12.15 -5.41
N ALA A 531 7.84 11.82 -4.23
CA ALA A 531 7.35 12.39 -2.98
C ALA A 531 7.41 13.92 -3.00
N VAL A 532 8.52 14.52 -3.44
CA VAL A 532 8.63 15.99 -3.53
C VAL A 532 7.72 16.59 -4.59
N ALA A 533 7.38 15.86 -5.67
CA ALA A 533 6.46 16.32 -6.69
C ALA A 533 5.01 16.38 -6.16
N GLU A 534 4.61 15.44 -5.30
CA GLU A 534 3.32 15.48 -4.62
C GLU A 534 3.22 16.69 -3.68
N HIS A 535 4.29 17.01 -2.95
CA HIS A 535 4.33 18.15 -2.03
C HIS A 535 4.39 19.51 -2.72
N LEU A 536 5.12 19.63 -3.83
CA LEU A 536 5.43 20.91 -4.49
C LEU A 536 4.65 21.12 -5.81
N GLY A 537 3.98 20.09 -6.29
CA GLY A 537 3.25 20.05 -7.56
C GLY A 537 4.15 19.94 -8.79
N GLY A 538 3.79 19.04 -9.70
CA GLY A 538 4.52 18.77 -10.94
C GLY A 538 4.59 17.28 -11.21
N THR A 539 5.55 16.85 -12.02
CA THR A 539 5.86 15.43 -12.24
C THR A 539 7.27 15.11 -11.78
N PRO A 540 7.58 13.86 -11.34
CA PRO A 540 8.92 13.50 -10.85
C PRO A 540 10.05 13.88 -11.82
N ALA A 541 9.79 13.76 -13.12
CA ALA A 541 10.73 14.09 -14.19
C ALA A 541 11.04 15.59 -14.32
N GLN A 542 10.41 16.47 -13.54
CA GLN A 542 10.68 17.91 -13.50
C GLN A 542 11.59 18.32 -12.32
N PHE A 543 11.83 17.44 -11.35
CA PHE A 543 12.53 17.78 -10.12
C PHE A 543 14.03 17.47 -10.13
N ASP A 544 14.82 18.42 -9.63
CA ASP A 544 16.17 18.18 -9.10
C ASP A 544 16.03 17.93 -7.60
N VAL A 545 16.59 16.82 -7.09
CA VAL A 545 16.63 16.51 -5.65
C VAL A 545 18.08 16.32 -5.25
N ILE A 546 18.51 17.05 -4.23
CA ILE A 546 19.87 17.05 -3.72
C ILE A 546 19.86 16.91 -2.20
N ASP A 547 20.95 16.42 -1.65
CA ASP A 547 21.23 16.41 -0.21
C ASP A 547 22.68 16.84 0.07
N GLY A 548 23.10 16.76 1.33
CA GLY A 548 24.48 17.06 1.74
C GLY A 548 25.55 16.17 1.08
N THR A 549 25.18 15.08 0.43
CA THR A 549 26.09 14.12 -0.22
C THR A 549 26.15 14.28 -1.74
N GLY A 550 25.10 14.82 -2.37
CA GLY A 550 25.07 15.10 -3.80
C GLY A 550 23.69 15.03 -4.43
N VAL A 551 23.66 14.65 -5.72
CA VAL A 551 22.43 14.56 -6.51
C VAL A 551 21.76 13.22 -6.27
N GLN A 552 20.49 13.28 -5.87
CA GLN A 552 19.62 12.14 -5.64
C GLN A 552 18.67 11.92 -6.84
N ALA A 553 18.25 13.01 -7.50
CA ALA A 553 17.52 12.97 -8.76
C ALA A 553 17.80 14.21 -9.61
N GLY A 554 17.72 14.10 -10.94
CA GLY A 554 17.93 15.21 -11.85
C GLY A 554 19.41 15.59 -11.99
N ASN A 555 19.75 16.87 -11.76
CA ASN A 555 21.11 17.40 -11.85
C ASN A 555 21.34 18.54 -10.84
N ASP A 556 22.59 19.00 -10.71
CA ASP A 556 23.00 20.04 -9.76
C ASP A 556 23.28 21.42 -10.42
N ALA A 557 22.91 21.65 -11.68
CA ALA A 557 23.33 22.86 -12.40
C ALA A 557 22.87 24.15 -11.70
N ALA A 558 21.62 24.21 -11.26
CA ALA A 558 21.09 25.36 -10.52
C ALA A 558 21.66 25.47 -9.11
N TRP A 559 22.06 24.35 -8.49
CA TRP A 559 22.74 24.37 -7.21
C TRP A 559 24.12 25.02 -7.34
N GLN A 560 24.89 24.65 -8.37
CA GLN A 560 26.18 25.28 -8.66
C GLN A 560 26.02 26.77 -8.99
N GLU A 561 24.94 27.16 -9.68
CA GLU A 561 24.62 28.56 -9.95
C GLU A 561 24.29 29.33 -8.67
N LEU A 562 23.45 28.77 -7.79
CA LEU A 562 23.12 29.33 -6.49
C LEU A 562 24.38 29.59 -5.66
N LEU A 563 25.28 28.61 -5.60
CA LEU A 563 26.55 28.74 -4.90
C LEU A 563 27.45 29.80 -5.50
N ALA A 564 27.48 29.95 -6.83
CA ALA A 564 28.26 31.00 -7.49
C ALA A 564 27.73 32.40 -7.14
N GLU A 565 26.41 32.60 -7.15
CA GLU A 565 25.78 33.88 -6.79
C GLU A 565 25.98 34.22 -5.31
N VAL A 566 25.77 33.26 -4.41
CA VAL A 566 25.91 33.43 -2.95
C VAL A 566 27.37 33.70 -2.53
N ASN A 567 28.34 33.15 -3.26
CA ASN A 567 29.75 33.46 -3.06
C ASN A 567 30.19 34.78 -3.72
N GLY A 568 29.30 35.43 -4.48
CA GLY A 568 29.49 36.76 -5.06
C GLY A 568 29.17 37.91 -4.10
N ASP A 569 28.83 39.07 -4.69
CA ASP A 569 28.42 40.28 -3.97
C ASP A 569 26.91 40.28 -3.72
N VAL A 570 26.48 39.54 -2.69
CA VAL A 570 25.06 39.38 -2.33
C VAL A 570 24.37 40.69 -1.90
N ALA A 571 25.13 41.76 -1.63
CA ALA A 571 24.56 43.08 -1.34
C ALA A 571 24.07 43.80 -2.61
N ASP A 572 24.46 43.35 -3.80
CA ASP A 572 23.93 43.85 -5.07
C ASP A 572 22.47 43.34 -5.26
N PRO A 573 21.49 44.23 -5.43
CA PRO A 573 20.09 43.84 -5.63
C PRO A 573 19.87 42.88 -6.81
N LEU A 574 20.67 42.98 -7.88
CA LEU A 574 20.54 42.07 -9.03
C LEU A 574 21.08 40.67 -8.73
N VAL A 575 22.10 40.56 -7.88
CA VAL A 575 22.60 39.26 -7.39
C VAL A 575 21.54 38.63 -6.49
N TYR A 576 20.96 39.41 -5.57
CA TYR A 576 19.92 38.91 -4.68
C TYR A 576 18.66 38.46 -5.44
N GLU A 577 18.21 39.22 -6.45
CA GLU A 577 17.09 38.82 -7.31
C GLU A 577 17.34 37.49 -8.04
N ARG A 578 18.57 37.22 -8.50
CA ARG A 578 18.93 35.93 -9.08
C ARG A 578 18.91 34.81 -8.05
N ILE A 579 19.39 35.07 -6.83
CA ILE A 579 19.33 34.09 -5.74
C ILE A 579 17.88 33.72 -5.42
N GLN A 580 16.97 34.68 -5.36
CA GLN A 580 15.54 34.43 -5.13
C GLN A 580 14.86 33.56 -6.21
N GLN A 581 15.45 33.45 -7.41
CA GLN A 581 14.97 32.54 -8.46
C GLN A 581 15.52 31.12 -8.30
N LEU A 582 16.61 30.97 -7.56
CA LEU A 582 17.35 29.72 -7.38
C LEU A 582 17.03 29.03 -6.05
N VAL A 583 16.56 29.77 -5.04
CA VAL A 583 16.16 29.22 -3.73
C VAL A 583 14.95 29.96 -3.17
N ASP A 584 14.05 29.23 -2.53
CA ASP A 584 13.00 29.82 -1.71
C ASP A 584 13.63 30.38 -0.41
N VAL A 585 13.79 31.70 -0.37
CA VAL A 585 14.46 32.38 0.74
C VAL A 585 13.64 32.40 2.03
N ASP A 586 12.31 32.27 1.95
CA ASP A 586 11.43 32.19 3.12
C ASP A 586 11.57 30.80 3.75
N ASN A 587 11.53 29.75 2.93
CA ASN A 587 11.76 28.38 3.36
C ASN A 587 13.17 28.18 3.92
N LEU A 588 14.21 28.69 3.25
CA LEU A 588 15.59 28.62 3.73
C LEU A 588 15.76 29.30 5.10
N ALA A 589 15.17 30.49 5.28
CA ALA A 589 15.21 31.19 6.56
C ALA A 589 14.54 30.37 7.67
N ASP A 590 13.33 29.86 7.42
CA ASP A 590 12.59 29.04 8.36
C ASP A 590 13.32 27.74 8.72
N PHE A 591 13.88 27.06 7.72
CA PHE A 591 14.66 25.84 7.89
C PHE A 591 15.85 26.06 8.85
N VAL A 592 16.62 27.14 8.65
CA VAL A 592 17.77 27.47 9.51
C VAL A 592 17.30 27.93 10.90
N ILE A 593 16.19 28.67 11.01
CA ILE A 593 15.61 29.07 12.30
C ILE A 593 15.21 27.82 13.12
N LEU A 594 14.49 26.87 12.51
CA LEU A 594 14.05 25.65 13.16
C LEU A 594 15.24 24.80 13.65
N ASN A 595 16.19 24.52 12.77
CA ASN A 595 17.35 23.71 13.12
C ASN A 595 18.26 24.40 14.14
N THR A 596 18.34 25.73 14.12
CA THR A 596 19.03 26.49 15.19
C THR A 596 18.26 26.42 16.52
N TYR A 597 16.94 26.53 16.49
CA TYR A 597 16.07 26.47 17.67
C TYR A 597 16.20 25.11 18.39
N THR A 598 16.27 24.01 17.65
CA THR A 598 16.39 22.65 18.20
C THR A 598 17.82 22.21 18.45
N GLY A 599 18.82 22.96 17.95
CA GLY A 599 20.24 22.64 18.07
C GLY A 599 20.73 21.57 17.09
N ASN A 600 20.07 21.42 15.94
CA ASN A 600 20.46 20.47 14.89
C ASN A 600 21.68 20.96 14.10
N THR A 601 22.89 20.66 14.57
CA THR A 601 24.10 21.02 13.84
C THR A 601 24.34 20.17 12.59
N SER A 602 23.79 18.94 12.51
CA SER A 602 23.93 18.06 11.35
C SER A 602 23.24 18.63 10.13
N ALA A 603 21.97 19.03 10.27
CA ALA A 603 21.17 19.63 9.19
C ALA A 603 21.69 20.99 8.70
N LEU A 604 22.51 21.66 9.51
CA LEU A 604 23.18 22.89 9.10
C LEU A 604 24.42 22.64 8.24
N ASP A 605 24.92 21.39 8.15
CA ASP A 605 26.02 20.94 7.27
C ASP A 605 25.53 19.98 6.18
N GLN A 606 25.14 18.75 6.56
CA GLN A 606 24.90 17.62 5.63
C GLN A 606 23.53 16.94 5.81
N GLY A 607 22.89 17.04 6.99
CA GLY A 607 21.63 16.37 7.31
C GLY A 607 20.39 17.08 6.73
N TRP A 608 20.33 17.27 5.43
CA TRP A 608 19.23 18.00 4.77
C TRP A 608 18.97 17.48 3.36
N TYR A 609 17.72 17.64 2.92
CA TYR A 609 17.32 17.49 1.52
C TYR A 609 16.83 18.82 0.96
N ALA A 610 17.05 19.05 -0.32
CA ALA A 610 16.44 20.15 -1.05
C ALA A 610 15.92 19.69 -2.41
N ALA A 611 14.77 20.21 -2.82
CA ALA A 611 14.17 19.90 -4.11
C ALA A 611 13.80 21.17 -4.88
N ARG A 612 13.94 21.13 -6.20
CA ARG A 612 13.59 22.23 -7.11
C ARG A 612 12.83 21.70 -8.31
N ASN A 613 11.68 22.30 -8.62
CA ASN A 613 11.00 22.08 -9.90
C ASN A 613 11.67 22.94 -10.99
N ARG A 614 12.22 22.32 -12.04
CA ARG A 614 12.91 23.01 -13.13
C ARG A 614 12.01 23.88 -14.00
N GLU A 615 10.70 23.64 -13.97
CA GLU A 615 9.70 24.28 -14.85
C GLU A 615 8.88 25.36 -14.15
N ARG A 616 9.11 25.61 -12.85
CA ARG A 616 8.41 26.62 -12.06
C ARG A 616 9.37 27.63 -11.44
N GLU A 617 8.85 28.82 -11.16
CA GLU A 617 9.52 29.82 -10.31
C GLU A 617 9.48 29.33 -8.84
N GLY A 618 10.52 29.62 -8.05
CA GLY A 618 10.56 29.27 -6.62
C GLY A 618 11.84 28.58 -6.13
N GLY A 619 12.69 28.08 -7.03
CA GLY A 619 14.02 27.56 -6.65
C GLY A 619 13.99 26.30 -5.77
N PHE A 620 15.09 26.07 -5.05
CA PHE A 620 15.22 24.99 -4.06
C PHE A 620 14.39 25.27 -2.79
N VAL A 621 13.67 24.24 -2.34
CA VAL A 621 12.95 24.15 -1.05
C VAL A 621 13.63 23.08 -0.20
N PHE A 622 13.95 23.39 1.05
CA PHE A 622 14.62 22.52 2.01
C PHE A 622 13.63 21.75 2.90
N PHE A 623 13.99 20.50 3.19
CA PHE A 623 13.24 19.58 4.04
C PHE A 623 14.12 19.11 5.20
N VAL A 624 13.54 19.06 6.40
CA VAL A 624 14.21 18.48 7.56
C VAL A 624 14.50 17.00 7.31
N TRP A 625 15.74 16.62 7.60
CA TRP A 625 16.21 15.24 7.66
C TRP A 625 17.19 15.10 8.82
N ASP A 626 17.39 13.89 9.34
CA ASP A 626 18.43 13.59 10.34
C ASP A 626 18.42 14.54 11.57
N GLY A 627 17.32 14.53 12.32
CA GLY A 627 17.05 15.39 13.49
C GLY A 627 17.21 14.70 14.84
N GLU A 628 17.70 13.46 14.89
CA GLU A 628 17.72 12.60 16.07
C GLU A 628 18.67 13.09 17.17
N ALA A 629 19.67 13.91 16.82
CA ALA A 629 20.64 14.49 17.77
C ALA A 629 20.25 15.87 18.35
N THR A 630 18.96 16.21 18.40
CA THR A 630 18.45 17.55 18.77
C THR A 630 17.83 17.61 20.17
N LEU A 631 17.51 18.81 20.68
CA LEU A 631 16.86 19.01 22.00
C LEU A 631 17.61 18.37 23.20
N ARG A 632 18.94 18.24 23.10
CA ARG A 632 19.79 17.62 24.14
C ARG A 632 20.28 18.64 25.17
N ASP A 633 20.95 19.70 24.71
CA ASP A 633 21.58 20.71 25.56
C ASP A 633 21.56 22.10 24.90
N SER A 634 21.58 23.15 25.72
CA SER A 634 21.60 24.55 25.24
C SER A 634 23.01 25.04 24.83
N CYS A 635 23.99 24.15 24.66
CA CYS A 635 25.41 24.50 24.54
C CYS A 635 25.95 24.59 23.11
N CYS A 636 25.25 24.01 22.14
CA CYS A 636 25.74 23.93 20.76
C CYS A 636 25.31 25.18 19.99
N GLN A 637 26.27 26.06 19.70
CA GLN A 637 26.05 27.17 18.76
C GLN A 637 26.17 26.66 17.33
N ALA A 638 25.37 27.23 16.42
CA ALA A 638 25.59 27.04 14.98
C ALA A 638 27.04 27.44 14.65
N PRO A 639 27.79 26.62 13.89
CA PRO A 639 29.18 26.94 13.61
C PRO A 639 29.31 28.23 12.79
N ASP A 640 30.25 29.09 13.20
CA ASP A 640 30.40 30.47 12.70
C ASP A 640 30.72 30.56 11.19
N ASP A 641 31.30 29.51 10.60
CA ASP A 641 31.62 29.44 9.16
C ASP A 641 31.78 27.96 8.76
N MET A 642 30.91 27.46 7.88
CA MET A 642 31.07 26.12 7.31
C MET A 642 31.86 26.19 6.02
N LEU A 643 32.89 25.34 5.88
CA LEU A 643 33.74 25.28 4.69
C LEU A 643 33.05 24.58 3.50
N THR A 644 31.88 23.98 3.74
CA THR A 644 31.08 23.18 2.82
C THR A 644 29.82 23.93 2.37
N PRO A 645 29.39 23.78 1.11
CA PRO A 645 28.09 24.30 0.64
C PRO A 645 26.92 23.72 1.45
N SER A 646 26.35 24.51 2.37
CA SER A 646 25.27 24.08 3.27
C SER A 646 24.19 25.17 3.45
N PRO A 647 23.01 24.84 3.99
CA PRO A 647 21.97 25.83 4.31
C PRO A 647 22.50 26.96 5.21
N GLN A 648 23.36 26.63 6.18
CA GLN A 648 23.98 27.61 7.06
C GLN A 648 24.94 28.53 6.30
N HIS A 649 25.74 27.99 5.36
CA HIS A 649 26.59 28.81 4.48
C HIS A 649 25.75 29.80 3.68
N LEU A 650 24.63 29.36 3.08
CA LEU A 650 23.74 30.23 2.32
C LEU A 650 23.23 31.40 3.18
N VAL A 651 22.70 31.12 4.37
CA VAL A 651 22.18 32.14 5.29
C VAL A 651 23.29 33.08 5.77
N ASN A 652 24.46 32.57 6.17
CA ASN A 652 25.58 33.40 6.63
C ASN A 652 26.04 34.41 5.57
N ARG A 653 26.03 33.99 4.30
CA ARG A 653 26.31 34.89 3.17
C ARG A 653 25.17 35.88 2.99
N LEU A 654 23.93 35.41 2.88
CA LEU A 654 22.74 36.23 2.61
C LEU A 654 22.45 37.28 3.70
N LEU A 655 22.83 37.07 4.96
CA LEU A 655 22.72 38.07 6.02
C LEU A 655 23.52 39.37 5.75
N GLN A 656 24.43 39.38 4.76
CA GLN A 656 25.11 40.60 4.28
C GLN A 656 24.23 41.45 3.37
N ASN A 657 23.08 40.93 2.92
CA ASN A 657 22.07 41.66 2.19
C ASN A 657 21.02 42.23 3.16
N ASP A 658 20.80 43.55 3.10
CA ASP A 658 19.86 44.26 4.00
C ASP A 658 18.40 43.79 3.87
N GLU A 659 17.98 43.31 2.70
CA GLU A 659 16.61 42.81 2.46
C GLU A 659 16.43 41.43 3.10
N PHE A 660 17.34 40.49 2.80
CA PHE A 660 17.32 39.18 3.43
C PHE A 660 17.48 39.25 4.95
N ALA A 661 18.35 40.12 5.47
CA ALA A 661 18.53 40.28 6.91
C ALA A 661 17.24 40.74 7.62
N ARG A 662 16.42 41.58 6.95
CA ARG A 662 15.09 41.94 7.46
C ARG A 662 14.12 40.78 7.37
N LEU A 663 14.07 40.09 6.23
CA LEU A 663 13.26 38.89 6.06
C LEU A 663 13.53 37.87 7.16
N PHE A 664 14.80 37.51 7.37
CA PHE A 664 15.20 36.54 8.39
C PHE A 664 14.76 36.97 9.80
N GLY A 665 14.91 38.27 10.12
CA GLY A 665 14.41 38.85 11.37
C GLY A 665 12.88 38.78 11.50
N ASP A 666 12.14 39.04 10.42
CA ASP A 666 10.68 38.98 10.39
C ASP A 666 10.18 37.53 10.54
N ARG A 667 10.81 36.56 9.87
CA ARG A 667 10.53 35.12 10.03
C ARG A 667 10.82 34.65 11.46
N ALA A 668 11.96 35.05 12.04
CA ALA A 668 12.28 34.75 13.43
C ALA A 668 11.24 35.36 14.40
N GLN A 669 10.81 36.60 14.15
CA GLN A 669 9.78 37.27 14.94
C GLN A 669 8.41 36.57 14.82
N GLN A 670 8.06 36.07 13.63
CA GLN A 670 6.82 35.35 13.35
C GLN A 670 6.78 34.01 14.10
N HIS A 671 7.89 33.26 14.11
CA HIS A 671 7.88 31.88 14.60
C HIS A 671 8.22 31.74 16.07
N LEU A 672 9.12 32.57 16.62
CA LEU A 672 9.61 32.43 17.99
C LEU A 672 8.75 33.16 19.04
N PHE A 673 7.76 33.95 18.62
CA PHE A 673 7.02 34.83 19.52
C PHE A 673 5.53 34.90 19.18
N ALA A 674 4.75 35.40 20.15
CA ALA A 674 3.34 35.77 19.98
C ALA A 674 2.45 34.62 19.46
N GLY A 675 2.75 33.39 19.90
CA GLY A 675 2.03 32.19 19.47
C GLY A 675 2.46 31.66 18.10
N GLY A 676 3.64 32.04 17.63
CA GLY A 676 4.30 31.41 16.49
C GLY A 676 4.58 29.92 16.70
N ALA A 677 4.90 29.20 15.64
CA ALA A 677 5.06 27.75 15.66
C ALA A 677 6.17 27.23 16.60
N LEU A 678 7.15 28.08 16.92
CA LEU A 678 8.28 27.82 17.81
C LEU A 678 8.21 28.66 19.10
N ASP A 679 7.08 29.31 19.37
CA ASP A 679 6.79 29.89 20.67
C ASP A 679 6.86 28.76 21.73
N PRO A 680 7.54 28.96 22.88
CA PRO A 680 7.77 27.87 23.83
C PRO A 680 6.49 27.16 24.31
N GLU A 681 5.37 27.87 24.48
CA GLU A 681 4.11 27.24 24.90
C GLU A 681 3.50 26.39 23.78
N VAL A 682 3.59 26.87 22.53
CA VAL A 682 3.07 26.17 21.35
C VAL A 682 3.91 24.94 21.02
N ALA A 683 5.24 25.08 21.02
CA ALA A 683 6.18 24.00 20.78
C ALA A 683 6.08 22.92 21.87
N ALA A 684 5.98 23.31 23.15
CA ALA A 684 5.79 22.37 24.25
C ALA A 684 4.44 21.64 24.19
N ALA A 685 3.36 22.33 23.77
CA ALA A 685 2.07 21.68 23.58
C ALA A 685 2.09 20.64 22.45
N ARG A 686 2.79 20.94 21.34
CA ARG A 686 3.02 19.97 20.25
C ARG A 686 3.79 18.76 20.76
N PHE A 687 4.90 18.99 21.48
CA PHE A 687 5.69 17.90 22.05
C PHE A 687 4.90 17.05 23.07
N ALA A 688 4.07 17.68 23.91
CA ALA A 688 3.27 16.99 24.91
C ALA A 688 2.08 16.19 24.31
N ALA A 689 1.82 16.30 23.00
CA ALA A 689 0.78 15.52 22.34
C ALA A 689 1.17 14.05 22.13
N TYR A 690 2.48 13.72 22.21
CA TYR A 690 2.93 12.34 22.18
C TYR A 690 2.71 11.67 23.55
N ASP A 691 1.94 10.57 23.60
CA ASP A 691 1.80 9.74 24.81
C ASP A 691 2.96 8.72 24.94
N LEU A 692 4.19 9.23 25.05
CA LEU A 692 5.40 8.41 24.96
C LEU A 692 5.51 7.37 26.08
N GLU A 693 5.03 7.69 27.29
CA GLU A 693 5.12 6.79 28.44
C GLU A 693 4.40 5.47 28.17
N THR A 694 3.22 5.51 27.56
CA THR A 694 2.48 4.30 27.20
C THR A 694 3.01 3.67 25.91
N LEU A 695 3.29 4.48 24.88
CA LEU A 695 3.65 3.99 23.55
C LEU A 695 5.00 3.27 23.50
N LEU A 696 5.93 3.59 24.40
CA LEU A 696 7.27 2.99 24.44
C LEU A 696 7.38 1.76 25.36
N ILE A 697 6.32 1.33 26.06
CA ILE A 697 6.37 0.12 26.91
C ILE A 697 6.68 -1.12 26.08
N GLY A 698 6.08 -1.25 24.88
CA GLY A 698 6.42 -2.32 23.94
C GLY A 698 7.89 -2.28 23.51
N GLU A 699 8.41 -1.09 23.18
CA GLU A 699 9.82 -0.88 22.85
C GLU A 699 10.75 -1.28 24.02
N ALA A 700 10.37 -0.93 25.26
CA ALA A 700 11.09 -1.29 26.48
C ALA A 700 11.13 -2.80 26.68
N ALA A 701 9.98 -3.45 26.56
CA ALA A 701 9.87 -4.91 26.65
C ALA A 701 10.69 -5.60 25.56
N ARG A 702 10.88 -4.99 24.39
CA ARG A 702 11.60 -5.62 23.28
C ARG A 702 13.11 -5.38 23.29
N TRP A 703 13.54 -4.19 23.70
CA TRP A 703 14.91 -3.70 23.49
C TRP A 703 15.55 -3.05 24.73
N GLY A 704 14.78 -2.85 25.81
CA GLY A 704 15.18 -2.07 26.98
C GLY A 704 16.31 -2.68 27.81
N ASP A 705 16.57 -3.98 27.66
CA ASP A 705 17.60 -4.75 28.35
C ASP A 705 18.82 -5.09 27.48
N TYR A 706 18.78 -4.83 26.16
CA TYR A 706 19.83 -5.22 25.22
C TYR A 706 21.24 -4.78 25.66
N ARG A 707 21.37 -3.56 26.19
CA ARG A 707 22.66 -3.02 26.67
C ARG A 707 23.08 -3.53 28.04
N ARG A 708 22.17 -4.19 28.78
CA ARG A 708 22.44 -4.91 30.02
C ARG A 708 22.89 -6.34 29.74
N ASP A 709 22.15 -7.06 28.90
CA ASP A 709 22.27 -8.52 28.79
C ASP A 709 22.87 -9.00 27.46
N GLY A 710 22.61 -8.31 26.35
CA GLY A 710 23.07 -8.70 25.01
C GLY A 710 24.44 -8.14 24.62
N HIS A 711 24.66 -6.83 24.77
CA HIS A 711 25.91 -6.18 24.40
C HIS A 711 26.25 -4.95 25.27
N ALA A 712 26.89 -5.19 26.42
CA ALA A 712 27.39 -4.14 27.31
C ALA A 712 28.62 -3.40 26.71
N PHE A 713 28.57 -2.06 26.68
CA PHE A 713 29.69 -1.18 26.30
C PHE A 713 30.36 -0.52 27.51
N ASP A 714 31.51 0.13 27.32
CA ASP A 714 32.38 0.59 28.41
C ASP A 714 31.79 1.64 29.39
N THR A 715 30.62 2.23 29.10
CA THR A 715 30.00 3.27 29.95
C THR A 715 28.58 2.88 30.39
N GLY A 716 28.37 2.82 31.71
CA GLY A 716 27.06 2.62 32.31
C GLY A 716 26.20 3.89 32.31
N PRO A 717 24.95 3.81 32.81
CA PRO A 717 24.36 2.63 33.43
C PRO A 717 23.88 1.58 32.42
N PHE A 718 23.86 0.32 32.88
CA PHE A 718 23.26 -0.84 32.20
C PHE A 718 21.95 -1.19 32.91
N GLU A 719 21.06 -0.20 32.95
CA GLU A 719 19.75 -0.32 33.59
C GLU A 719 18.76 -0.91 32.59
N LEU A 720 17.76 -1.63 33.11
CA LEU A 720 16.56 -1.93 32.34
C LEU A 720 15.84 -0.61 32.09
N MET A 721 15.69 -0.23 30.83
CA MET A 721 14.99 0.99 30.45
C MET A 721 13.50 0.67 30.27
N THR A 722 12.65 1.22 31.14
CA THR A 722 11.20 1.00 31.21
C THR A 722 10.45 2.28 31.47
#